data_AF-A0A6N2NKN1-F1
#
_entry.id   AF-A0A6N2NKN1-F1
#
_cell.length_a   1.000
_cell.length_b   1.000
_cell.length_c   1.000
_cell.angle_alpha   90.00
_cell.angle_beta   90.00
_cell.angle_gamma   90.00
#
_symmetry.space_group_name_H-M   'P 1'
#
loop_
_entity.id
_entity.type
_entity.pdbx_description
1 polymer ?
#
loop_
_entity_poly.entity_id
_entity_poly.type
_entity_poly.pdbx_seq_one_letter_code
_entity_poly.pdbx_strand_id
1 'polypeptide(L)'
;MRLSITQSTKYWLSEHPSIVNFRWSPTESWGSTWSFLFSAIAIYIIAAAILHLMVSLTLRTNRRVPLGPIPAIHSLAMAMASVVIFVGILLSTAAEIRDTRWFWRRTKTTTAFQWLLCFPLGTRPSGRVFFWSYIFYLSRFLNLLRTFFTVLKHRKLTFFTLFNQSILLFMSFLWLEFSQSFQILAILSTTLLSSVVYGYRFWTAIGLPSACFPFVVSCQVVLLGCNLVCHFGVLSLHLLKGGGCNGIGAWGLNSMLNAVILLLFLKFYLKMYLSKRKGDSSSEFKGSSRYLPSGLEKRDMYFAPVAAVLMRLFSIHYCRKATSFLFALWLALWPFLFEKINGTKVVFSGDLVPPKERVLIISNHRTEVDWMYLWNLALRKGCLGYIKYILKSSLMKLPVFGWGIHILEFISVERKWEVDEPAMRQMLSTFKDSRDPLWLVLFPEGTDFSEQKCQRSQKFASEVGLPVLANVLLPKTRGFRVCLEVLQNSLDAVYDVSIAYKHQLPTFLDNVFGTDPSEVHIHVQRIPAKDIPASDAEAATWLIDRFQLKDQLLLDFKAQGHFPNEGNGQELSTLKCLVNFTVLSALNIFDASLHIRAVKNQPCPLKPPLSQLASDSAVYVPCLCLRLTFLFRVPKIGSHLNQQHLILSTEVSEKRMEVVDSHQNYLNDISISGNVGNATVFTLQNQCSYTLWPGTLSGNGAATLGDGGFTLVPGASVQFQAPPGWSGRFWGRTGCTFDESGSGKCITGDCGGTLSCVGGGAPPVSLVEFTIGTNPNDKDFYDVSLVDGYNVGLGVKALGGYGDCQYAGCVTGLNSNCPAELRVLDSGSTVACKSACAAFNAPEFCCTADHATPQTCSPTQYSVLFKNACPTAYSYAYDDASSTCTCTGADYLITFCPNGSG
;
A
#
# COMPACT_ATOMS: atom_id res chain seq x y z
N MET A 1 0.52 29.33 42.78
CA MET A 1 -0.18 28.15 43.30
C MET A 1 0.66 26.91 42.99
N ARG A 2 1.07 26.09 43.97
CA ARG A 2 1.88 24.89 43.70
C ARG A 2 0.95 23.72 43.35
N LEU A 3 0.96 23.28 42.09
CA LEU A 3 0.32 22.02 41.69
C LEU A 3 1.01 20.84 42.40
N SER A 4 0.23 19.86 42.85
CA SER A 4 0.80 18.60 43.35
C SER A 4 1.57 17.88 42.24
N ILE A 5 2.54 17.03 42.61
CA ILE A 5 3.35 16.28 41.64
C ILE A 5 2.43 15.51 40.66
N THR A 6 1.39 14.85 41.17
CA THR A 6 0.39 14.14 40.36
C THR A 6 -0.35 15.02 39.35
N GLN A 7 -0.73 16.25 39.74
CA GLN A 7 -1.37 17.21 38.82
C GLN A 7 -0.38 17.72 37.76
N SER A 8 0.85 18.04 38.15
CA SER A 8 1.91 18.47 37.25
C SER A 8 2.26 17.38 36.22
N THR A 9 2.42 16.13 36.65
CA THR A 9 2.63 14.98 35.77
C THR A 9 1.45 14.77 34.82
N LYS A 10 0.21 14.90 35.31
CA LYS A 10 -0.97 14.80 34.45
C LYS A 10 -1.00 15.88 33.37
N TYR A 11 -0.71 17.14 33.73
CA TYR A 11 -0.62 18.24 32.78
C TYR A 11 0.39 17.95 31.67
N TRP A 12 1.65 17.76 32.03
CA TRP A 12 2.74 17.56 31.07
C TRP A 12 2.64 16.29 30.20
N LEU A 13 1.89 15.26 30.65
CA LEU A 13 1.76 14.00 29.90
C LEU A 13 0.42 13.80 29.20
N SER A 14 -0.61 14.62 29.44
CA SER A 14 -1.94 14.41 28.82
C SER A 14 -2.77 15.67 28.53
N GLU A 15 -2.51 16.80 29.19
CA GLU A 15 -3.31 18.04 29.04
C GLU A 15 -2.50 19.19 28.41
N HIS A 16 -1.20 19.01 28.12
CA HIS A 16 -0.34 20.02 27.49
C HIS A 16 -0.77 20.29 26.02
N PRO A 17 -0.81 21.54 25.53
CA PRO A 17 -1.34 21.87 24.20
C PRO A 17 -0.74 21.06 23.04
N SER A 18 0.58 20.84 23.03
CA SER A 18 1.27 20.02 22.00
C SER A 18 0.90 18.53 21.99
N ILE A 19 0.25 18.04 23.05
CA ILE A 19 -0.28 16.67 23.17
C ILE A 19 -1.75 16.63 22.78
N VAL A 20 -2.54 17.63 23.21
CA VAL A 20 -3.98 17.74 22.91
C VAL A 20 -4.21 18.07 21.44
N ASN A 21 -3.42 18.97 20.87
CA ASN A 21 -3.56 19.46 19.50
C ASN A 21 -2.63 18.70 18.52
N PHE A 22 -2.06 17.56 18.91
CA PHE A 22 -1.18 16.79 18.04
C PHE A 22 -1.93 16.28 16.80
N ARG A 23 -1.26 16.31 15.64
CA ARG A 23 -1.74 15.74 14.38
C ARG A 23 -0.60 14.99 13.69
N TRP A 24 -0.85 13.74 13.30
CA TRP A 24 -0.01 13.05 12.35
C TRP A 24 -0.26 13.65 10.95
N SER A 25 0.78 14.20 10.35
CA SER A 25 0.74 14.83 9.03
C SER A 25 2.12 14.77 8.38
N PRO A 26 2.23 14.46 7.08
CA PRO A 26 3.45 14.59 6.26
C PRO A 26 4.23 15.89 6.45
N THR A 27 3.53 17.00 6.77
CA THR A 27 4.11 18.34 6.91
C THR A 27 4.53 18.71 8.33
N GLU A 28 3.91 18.11 9.36
CA GLU A 28 4.07 18.51 10.77
C GLU A 28 4.79 17.45 11.63
N SER A 29 4.66 16.18 11.27
CA SER A 29 5.24 15.05 12.01
C SER A 29 6.51 14.55 11.31
N TRP A 30 7.67 14.68 11.96
CA TRP A 30 8.93 14.17 11.43
C TRP A 30 8.87 12.65 11.17
N GLY A 31 9.29 12.25 9.97
CA GLY A 31 9.33 10.86 9.55
C GLY A 31 7.97 10.23 9.21
N SER A 32 6.94 11.04 9.00
CA SER A 32 5.58 10.56 8.69
C SER A 32 5.31 10.19 7.23
N THR A 33 6.29 10.34 6.32
CA THR A 33 6.12 9.94 4.91
C THR A 33 6.58 8.50 4.65
N TRP A 34 5.89 7.81 3.74
CA TRP A 34 6.29 6.49 3.25
C TRP A 34 7.71 6.47 2.68
N SER A 35 8.08 7.52 1.93
CA SER A 35 9.44 7.70 1.40
C SER A 35 10.49 7.73 2.52
N PHE A 36 10.23 8.48 3.61
CA PHE A 36 11.11 8.49 4.78
C PHE A 36 11.18 7.12 5.45
N LEU A 37 10.04 6.44 5.65
CA LEU A 37 9.98 5.13 6.28
C LEU A 37 10.83 4.09 5.53
N PHE A 38 10.63 3.96 4.22
CA PHE A 38 11.39 3.01 3.40
C PHE A 38 12.87 3.40 3.30
N SER A 39 13.18 4.69 3.16
CA SER A 39 14.57 5.19 3.14
C SER A 39 15.29 4.90 4.46
N ALA A 40 14.65 5.14 5.61
CA ALA A 40 15.23 4.87 6.93
C ALA A 40 15.45 3.36 7.16
N ILE A 41 14.53 2.51 6.70
CA ILE A 41 14.69 1.04 6.74
C ILE A 41 15.85 0.59 5.84
N ALA A 42 15.96 1.14 4.63
CA ALA A 42 17.06 0.83 3.71
C ALA A 42 18.41 1.27 4.27
N ILE A 43 18.53 2.52 4.74
CA ILE A 43 19.72 3.08 5.38
C ILE A 43 20.13 2.25 6.60
N TYR A 44 19.18 1.85 7.45
CA TYR A 44 19.43 0.98 8.59
C TYR A 44 20.04 -0.37 8.18
N ILE A 45 19.46 -1.05 7.18
CA ILE A 45 19.94 -2.35 6.68
C ILE A 45 21.34 -2.19 6.05
N ILE A 46 21.54 -1.17 5.22
CA ILE A 46 22.82 -0.89 4.54
C ILE A 46 23.91 -0.56 5.56
N ALA A 47 23.65 0.35 6.50
CA ALA A 47 24.62 0.74 7.52
C ALA A 47 25.00 -0.44 8.45
N ALA A 48 24.02 -1.28 8.82
CA ALA A 48 24.29 -2.49 9.60
C ALA A 48 25.12 -3.53 8.82
N ALA A 49 24.86 -3.69 7.52
CA ALA A 49 25.63 -4.58 6.64
C ALA A 49 27.06 -4.07 6.40
N ILE A 50 27.24 -2.78 6.10
CA ILE A 50 28.55 -2.13 5.94
C ILE A 50 29.36 -2.25 7.23
N LEU A 51 28.77 -1.93 8.39
CA LEU A 51 29.46 -2.06 9.67
C LEU A 51 29.87 -3.52 9.95
N HIS A 52 29.02 -4.49 9.63
CA HIS A 52 29.35 -5.91 9.77
C HIS A 52 30.51 -6.32 8.85
N LEU A 53 30.54 -5.83 7.61
CA LEU A 53 31.63 -6.08 6.67
C LEU A 53 32.94 -5.44 7.16
N MET A 54 32.93 -4.14 7.51
CA MET A 54 34.10 -3.42 8.02
C MET A 54 34.68 -4.10 9.27
N VAL A 55 33.83 -4.47 10.24
CA VAL A 55 34.24 -5.15 11.49
C VAL A 55 34.74 -6.58 11.24
N SER A 56 34.31 -7.23 10.16
CA SER A 56 34.79 -8.56 9.75
C SER A 56 36.14 -8.50 9.01
N LEU A 57 36.36 -7.46 8.20
CA LEU A 57 37.59 -7.28 7.42
C LEU A 57 38.75 -6.71 8.25
N THR A 58 38.49 -5.69 9.07
CA THR A 58 39.54 -4.96 9.81
C THR A 58 40.08 -5.70 11.02
N LEU A 59 39.23 -6.42 11.76
CA LEU A 59 39.61 -7.01 13.06
C LEU A 59 39.92 -8.51 12.93
N ARG A 60 41.07 -8.88 12.36
CA ARG A 60 41.46 -10.30 12.15
C ARG A 60 41.47 -11.20 13.39
N THR A 61 41.50 -10.66 14.62
CA THR A 61 41.48 -11.45 15.87
C THR A 61 40.10 -11.51 16.51
N ASN A 62 39.76 -12.63 17.18
CA ASN A 62 38.45 -12.88 17.80
C ASN A 62 38.20 -12.11 19.13
N ARG A 63 38.84 -10.93 19.31
CA ARG A 63 38.66 -10.08 20.50
C ARG A 63 37.35 -9.28 20.40
N ARG A 64 36.58 -9.24 21.48
CA ARG A 64 35.33 -8.45 21.58
C ARG A 64 35.67 -6.96 21.72
N VAL A 65 34.94 -6.09 21.03
CA VAL A 65 35.10 -4.63 21.21
C VAL A 65 34.51 -4.20 22.57
N PRO A 66 35.28 -3.49 23.43
CA PRO A 66 34.79 -3.00 24.71
C PRO A 66 33.94 -1.74 24.52
N LEU A 67 32.61 -1.89 24.51
CA LEU A 67 31.66 -0.76 24.38
C LEU A 67 31.44 0.06 25.66
N GLY A 68 32.26 -0.15 26.70
CA GLY A 68 32.15 0.54 27.99
C GLY A 68 30.71 0.51 28.57
N PRO A 69 30.24 1.63 29.16
CA PRO A 69 28.89 1.71 29.74
C PRO A 69 27.77 1.93 28.71
N ILE A 70 28.09 2.15 27.43
CA ILE A 70 27.11 2.57 26.40
C ILE A 70 25.88 1.64 26.32
N PRO A 71 26.01 0.29 26.35
CA PRO A 71 24.84 -0.60 26.32
C PRO A 71 23.98 -0.55 27.59
N ALA A 72 24.56 -0.16 28.74
CA ALA A 72 23.85 0.02 30.00
C ALA A 72 23.08 1.34 29.99
N ILE A 73 23.73 2.44 29.57
CA ILE A 73 23.10 3.77 29.41
C ILE A 73 21.94 3.69 28.41
N HIS A 74 22.12 3.03 27.27
CA HIS A 74 21.05 2.78 26.31
C HIS A 74 19.91 1.94 26.91
N SER A 75 20.21 0.92 27.72
CA SER A 75 19.17 0.13 28.39
C SER A 75 18.37 0.95 29.41
N LEU A 76 19.03 1.84 30.17
CA LEU A 76 18.36 2.78 31.07
C LEU A 76 17.47 3.76 30.29
N ALA A 77 17.98 4.38 29.23
CA ALA A 77 17.22 5.30 28.38
C ALA A 77 15.99 4.61 27.76
N MET A 78 16.12 3.39 27.25
CA MET A 78 15.00 2.61 26.72
C MET A 78 13.97 2.24 27.81
N ALA A 79 14.41 1.92 29.03
CA ALA A 79 13.50 1.66 30.15
C ALA A 79 12.73 2.92 30.55
N MET A 80 13.42 4.06 30.71
CA MET A 80 12.82 5.34 31.05
C MET A 80 11.83 5.81 29.99
N ALA A 81 12.21 5.79 28.70
CA ALA A 81 11.32 6.12 27.59
C ALA A 81 10.07 5.21 27.57
N SER A 82 10.24 3.92 27.85
CA SER A 82 9.10 2.99 27.93
C SER A 82 8.16 3.32 29.08
N VAL A 83 8.66 3.72 30.26
CA VAL A 83 7.83 4.17 31.38
C VAL A 83 7.10 5.48 31.06
N VAL A 84 7.79 6.46 30.45
CA VAL A 84 7.18 7.74 30.07
C VAL A 84 6.07 7.55 29.04
N ILE A 85 6.30 6.73 28.00
CA ILE A 85 5.25 6.42 27.01
C ILE A 85 4.10 5.64 27.65
N PHE A 86 4.37 4.68 28.54
CA PHE A 86 3.33 3.92 29.25
C PHE A 86 2.44 4.82 30.10
N VAL A 87 3.03 5.72 30.89
CA VAL A 87 2.26 6.66 31.74
C VAL A 87 1.54 7.69 30.88
N GLY A 88 2.18 8.18 29.82
CA GLY A 88 1.60 9.11 28.85
C GLY A 88 0.37 8.55 28.14
N ILE A 89 0.51 7.41 27.45
CA ILE A 89 -0.61 6.77 26.75
C ILE A 89 -1.74 6.39 27.72
N LEU A 90 -1.42 5.96 28.95
CA LEU A 90 -2.41 5.64 29.99
C LEU A 90 -3.19 6.88 30.45
N LEU A 91 -2.51 7.99 30.74
CA LEU A 91 -3.14 9.24 31.17
C LEU A 91 -3.94 9.90 30.05
N SER A 92 -3.41 9.93 28.82
CA SER A 92 -4.13 10.41 27.64
C SER A 92 -5.38 9.58 27.36
N THR A 93 -5.29 8.24 27.45
CA THR A 93 -6.44 7.34 27.32
C THR A 93 -7.49 7.58 28.42
N ALA A 94 -7.05 7.79 29.67
CA ALA A 94 -7.92 8.14 30.78
C ALA A 94 -8.47 9.58 30.73
N ALA A 95 -7.89 10.45 29.89
CA ALA A 95 -8.48 11.74 29.51
C ALA A 95 -9.56 11.54 28.44
N GLU A 96 -9.24 10.89 27.32
CA GLU A 96 -10.22 10.66 26.24
C GLU A 96 -11.46 9.92 26.74
N ILE A 97 -11.32 8.83 27.50
CA ILE A 97 -12.45 8.06 28.06
C ILE A 97 -13.31 8.90 29.03
N ARG A 98 -12.72 9.89 29.70
CA ARG A 98 -13.39 10.81 30.64
C ARG A 98 -14.11 11.93 29.90
N ASP A 99 -13.48 12.50 28.89
CA ASP A 99 -13.99 13.66 28.16
C ASP A 99 -15.08 13.23 27.16
N THR A 100 -14.96 12.03 26.57
CA THR A 100 -16.01 11.38 25.76
C THR A 100 -17.12 10.71 26.58
N ARG A 101 -17.06 10.73 27.92
CA ARG A 101 -17.97 9.97 28.81
C ARG A 101 -19.45 10.34 28.69
N TRP A 102 -19.75 11.56 28.27
CA TRP A 102 -21.14 12.00 28.01
C TRP A 102 -21.71 11.39 26.72
N PHE A 103 -20.87 11.21 25.69
CA PHE A 103 -21.22 10.61 24.40
C PHE A 103 -21.59 9.13 24.59
N TRP A 104 -20.74 8.37 25.28
CA TRP A 104 -21.00 6.96 25.66
C TRP A 104 -22.25 6.76 26.54
N ARG A 105 -22.76 7.83 27.18
CA ARG A 105 -23.96 7.75 28.04
C ARG A 105 -25.27 7.90 27.27
N ARG A 106 -25.24 8.43 26.04
CA ARG A 106 -26.40 8.49 25.12
C ARG A 106 -26.52 7.24 24.26
N THR A 107 -25.41 6.67 23.80
CA THR A 107 -25.38 5.43 23.01
C THR A 107 -25.30 4.19 23.91
N LYS A 108 -26.45 3.53 24.15
CA LYS A 108 -26.57 2.30 24.99
C LYS A 108 -25.68 1.10 24.56
N THR A 109 -24.95 1.23 23.45
CA THR A 109 -24.29 0.14 22.73
C THR A 109 -22.77 0.14 22.81
N THR A 110 -22.10 1.17 23.33
CA THR A 110 -20.63 1.29 23.22
C THR A 110 -19.94 1.67 24.53
N THR A 111 -19.01 0.83 24.98
CA THR A 111 -18.25 1.02 26.24
C THR A 111 -16.81 1.46 26.01
N ALA A 112 -16.18 2.05 27.03
CA ALA A 112 -14.78 2.48 26.96
C ALA A 112 -13.79 1.36 26.59
N PHE A 113 -14.05 0.11 27.02
CA PHE A 113 -13.25 -1.06 26.63
C PHE A 113 -13.44 -1.42 25.14
N GLN A 114 -14.60 -1.14 24.56
CA GLN A 114 -14.85 -1.38 23.15
C GLN A 114 -14.18 -0.33 22.27
N TRP A 115 -14.05 0.93 22.71
CA TRP A 115 -13.25 1.95 22.03
C TRP A 115 -11.74 1.65 22.08
N LEU A 116 -11.24 1.14 23.21
CA LEU A 116 -9.85 0.67 23.36
C LEU A 116 -9.46 -0.46 22.37
N LEU A 117 -10.44 -1.24 21.94
CA LEU A 117 -10.29 -2.31 20.97
C LEU A 117 -10.52 -1.79 19.54
N CYS A 118 -11.64 -1.10 19.33
CA CYS A 118 -12.18 -0.74 18.02
C CYS A 118 -12.43 0.76 17.96
N PHE A 119 -11.63 1.46 17.16
CA PHE A 119 -11.90 2.86 16.84
C PHE A 119 -13.05 2.95 15.82
N PRO A 120 -13.95 3.94 15.94
CA PRO A 120 -14.97 4.18 14.91
C PRO A 120 -14.31 4.54 13.57
N LEU A 121 -14.93 4.13 12.46
CA LEU A 121 -14.48 4.50 11.12
C LEU A 121 -14.39 6.03 10.97
N GLY A 122 -13.38 6.51 10.25
CA GLY A 122 -13.09 7.94 10.10
C GLY A 122 -12.32 8.56 11.27
N THR A 123 -11.85 7.76 12.24
CA THR A 123 -10.92 8.26 13.27
C THR A 123 -9.65 8.79 12.61
N ARG A 124 -9.41 10.10 12.74
CA ARG A 124 -8.19 10.77 12.26
C ARG A 124 -7.04 10.59 13.27
N PRO A 125 -5.77 10.54 12.84
CA PRO A 125 -4.62 10.35 13.73
C PRO A 125 -4.22 11.64 14.46
N SER A 126 -5.10 12.11 15.32
CA SER A 126 -4.98 13.38 16.04
C SER A 126 -5.38 13.27 17.50
N GLY A 127 -4.76 14.09 18.35
CA GLY A 127 -5.04 14.18 19.76
C GLY A 127 -4.15 13.33 20.66
N ARG A 128 -4.51 13.31 21.96
CA ARG A 128 -3.65 12.94 23.09
C ARG A 128 -3.05 11.53 23.01
N VAL A 129 -3.79 10.60 22.40
CA VAL A 129 -3.40 9.20 22.22
C VAL A 129 -2.46 9.04 21.04
N PHE A 130 -2.72 9.72 19.93
CA PHE A 130 -1.88 9.67 18.73
C PHE A 130 -0.53 10.33 18.94
N PHE A 131 -0.44 11.37 19.80
CA PHE A 131 0.84 11.90 20.26
C PHE A 131 1.72 10.80 20.86
N TRP A 132 1.21 10.00 21.79
CA TRP A 132 1.98 8.93 22.43
C TRP A 132 2.21 7.72 21.52
N SER A 133 1.33 7.46 20.55
CA SER A 133 1.61 6.53 19.44
C SER A 133 2.78 7.02 18.57
N TYR A 134 2.90 8.34 18.34
CA TYR A 134 4.01 8.93 17.61
C TYR A 134 5.32 8.89 18.42
N ILE A 135 5.32 9.21 19.71
CA ILE A 135 6.51 9.01 20.56
C ILE A 135 6.89 7.51 20.64
N PHE A 136 5.91 6.59 20.57
CA PHE A 136 6.18 5.15 20.45
C PHE A 136 6.85 4.78 19.10
N TYR A 137 6.38 5.33 17.98
CA TYR A 137 7.04 5.21 16.66
C TYR A 137 8.48 5.75 16.71
N LEU A 138 8.70 6.97 17.22
CA LEU A 138 10.05 7.54 17.40
C LEU A 138 10.96 6.65 18.26
N SER A 139 10.41 6.00 19.31
CA SER A 139 11.18 5.07 20.13
C SER A 139 11.69 3.83 19.37
N ARG A 140 11.12 3.49 18.20
CA ARG A 140 11.61 2.36 17.38
C ARG A 140 12.98 2.66 16.78
N PHE A 141 13.25 3.90 16.35
CA PHE A 141 14.57 4.31 15.86
C PHE A 141 15.68 4.10 16.90
N LEU A 142 15.39 4.38 18.18
CA LEU A 142 16.32 4.10 19.28
C LEU A 142 16.60 2.60 19.45
N ASN A 143 15.62 1.72 19.19
CA ASN A 143 15.84 0.27 19.24
C ASN A 143 16.80 -0.22 18.12
N LEU A 144 16.84 0.46 16.95
CA LEU A 144 17.73 0.09 15.84
C LEU A 144 19.21 0.09 16.25
N LEU A 145 19.62 1.05 17.09
CA LEU A 145 20.99 1.21 17.63
C LEU A 145 21.55 -0.08 18.22
N ARG A 146 20.68 -0.89 18.81
CA ARG A 146 21.01 -2.20 19.38
C ARG A 146 21.66 -3.16 18.38
N THR A 147 21.27 -3.09 17.11
CA THR A 147 21.84 -3.89 16.02
C THR A 147 23.33 -3.62 15.89
N PHE A 148 23.69 -2.34 15.85
CA PHE A 148 25.07 -1.86 15.75
C PHE A 148 25.89 -2.26 16.99
N PHE A 149 25.34 -2.12 18.20
CA PHE A 149 26.00 -2.63 19.42
C PHE A 149 26.22 -4.16 19.38
N THR A 150 25.30 -4.92 18.77
CA THR A 150 25.41 -6.38 18.63
C THR A 150 26.48 -6.76 17.60
N VAL A 151 26.54 -6.05 16.47
CA VAL A 151 27.59 -6.20 15.45
C VAL A 151 28.97 -5.86 16.04
N LEU A 152 29.13 -4.73 16.73
CA LEU A 152 30.40 -4.33 17.34
C LEU A 152 30.87 -5.32 18.43
N LYS A 153 29.99 -5.70 19.35
CA LYS A 153 30.35 -6.53 20.52
C LYS A 153 30.52 -8.02 20.19
N HIS A 154 29.77 -8.53 19.21
CA HIS A 154 29.65 -9.96 18.94
C HIS A 154 29.89 -10.38 17.49
N ARG A 155 30.04 -9.44 16.54
CA ARG A 155 30.28 -9.69 15.11
C ARG A 155 29.29 -10.68 14.48
N LYS A 156 28.02 -10.52 14.85
CA LYS A 156 26.90 -11.29 14.33
C LYS A 156 25.81 -10.33 13.88
N LEU A 157 25.69 -10.16 12.57
CA LEU A 157 24.46 -9.70 11.96
C LEU A 157 23.61 -10.93 11.62
N THR A 158 22.30 -10.88 11.88
CA THR A 158 21.39 -11.96 11.48
C THR A 158 20.19 -11.39 10.74
N PHE A 159 19.69 -12.12 9.74
CA PHE A 159 18.48 -11.75 9.02
C PHE A 159 17.32 -11.48 9.97
N PHE A 160 17.12 -12.34 10.98
CA PHE A 160 16.06 -12.18 11.97
C PHE A 160 16.19 -10.87 12.75
N THR A 161 17.40 -10.47 13.16
CA THR A 161 17.63 -9.20 13.86
C THR A 161 17.24 -8.00 12.99
N LEU A 162 17.67 -7.97 11.72
CA LEU A 162 17.31 -6.90 10.78
C LEU A 162 15.80 -6.87 10.53
N PHE A 163 15.24 -8.01 10.14
CA PHE A 163 13.83 -8.19 9.77
C PHE A 163 12.89 -7.80 10.92
N ASN A 164 13.19 -8.25 12.15
CA ASN A 164 12.42 -7.90 13.33
C ASN A 164 12.42 -6.38 13.59
N GLN A 165 13.60 -5.73 13.57
CA GLN A 165 13.69 -4.30 13.86
C GLN A 165 13.08 -3.43 12.75
N SER A 166 13.31 -3.75 11.47
CA SER A 166 12.70 -3.03 10.34
C SER A 166 11.18 -3.14 10.33
N ILE A 167 10.63 -4.32 10.62
CA ILE A 167 9.18 -4.51 10.66
C ILE A 167 8.57 -3.79 11.87
N LEU A 168 9.14 -3.88 13.08
CA LEU A 168 8.59 -3.15 14.23
C LEU A 168 8.44 -1.64 13.99
N LEU A 169 9.37 -1.04 13.23
CA LEU A 169 9.27 0.33 12.77
C LEU A 169 8.07 0.53 11.82
N PHE A 170 8.02 -0.26 10.74
CA PHE A 170 6.93 -0.28 9.75
C PHE A 170 5.53 -0.48 10.38
N MET A 171 5.39 -1.42 11.32
CA MET A 171 4.11 -1.71 11.99
C MET A 171 3.62 -0.51 12.81
N SER A 172 4.52 0.17 13.52
CA SER A 172 4.18 1.37 14.30
C SER A 172 3.91 2.61 13.44
N PHE A 173 4.42 2.66 12.21
CA PHE A 173 3.99 3.64 11.21
C PHE A 173 2.55 3.36 10.77
N LEU A 174 2.23 2.10 10.41
CA LEU A 174 0.87 1.70 10.03
C LEU A 174 -0.18 1.95 11.12
N TRP A 175 0.21 1.94 12.41
CA TRP A 175 -0.67 2.29 13.52
C TRP A 175 -1.14 3.74 13.50
N LEU A 176 -0.24 4.65 13.11
CA LEU A 176 -0.52 6.08 12.97
C LEU A 176 -1.27 6.35 11.66
N GLU A 177 -0.68 5.94 10.54
CA GLU A 177 -1.16 6.23 9.18
C GLU A 177 -2.63 5.83 8.97
N PHE A 178 -2.97 4.59 9.31
CA PHE A 178 -4.33 4.06 9.15
C PHE A 178 -5.19 4.22 10.41
N SER A 179 -4.72 4.97 11.42
CA SER A 179 -5.34 5.09 12.74
C SER A 179 -5.85 3.75 13.26
N GLN A 180 -4.93 2.81 13.42
CA GLN A 180 -5.25 1.40 13.54
C GLN A 180 -5.92 1.09 14.89
N SER A 181 -7.10 0.48 14.83
CA SER A 181 -7.74 -0.18 15.97
C SER A 181 -6.76 -1.13 16.68
N PHE A 182 -6.97 -1.41 17.97
CA PHE A 182 -6.06 -2.10 18.90
C PHE A 182 -4.81 -1.33 19.36
N GLN A 183 -4.34 -0.28 18.67
CA GLN A 183 -2.99 0.26 18.94
C GLN A 183 -2.72 0.64 20.41
N ILE A 184 -3.71 1.17 21.14
CA ILE A 184 -3.53 1.65 22.52
C ILE A 184 -3.11 0.51 23.46
N LEU A 185 -3.81 -0.62 23.37
CA LEU A 185 -3.56 -1.80 24.20
C LEU A 185 -2.24 -2.48 23.82
N ALA A 186 -1.89 -2.46 22.52
CA ALA A 186 -0.61 -2.95 22.03
C ALA A 186 0.58 -2.07 22.50
N ILE A 187 0.42 -0.74 22.51
CA ILE A 187 1.44 0.22 23.02
C ILE A 187 1.60 0.06 24.53
N LEU A 188 0.50 0.08 25.30
CA LEU A 188 0.51 -0.14 26.76
C LEU A 188 1.24 -1.45 27.12
N SER A 189 0.92 -2.53 26.40
CA SER A 189 1.56 -3.82 26.63
C SER A 189 3.06 -3.80 26.27
N THR A 190 3.39 -3.30 25.07
CA THR A 190 4.77 -3.30 24.58
C THR A 190 5.68 -2.42 25.45
N THR A 191 5.16 -1.30 25.97
CA THR A 191 5.92 -0.38 26.82
C THR A 191 6.07 -0.89 28.25
N LEU A 192 5.03 -1.46 28.86
CA LEU A 192 5.13 -2.14 30.16
C LEU A 192 6.16 -3.29 30.13
N LEU A 193 6.13 -4.10 29.06
CA LEU A 193 7.08 -5.19 28.90
C LEU A 193 8.50 -4.69 28.61
N SER A 194 8.63 -3.62 27.82
CA SER A 194 9.92 -2.99 27.53
C SER A 194 10.57 -2.42 28.80
N SER A 195 9.82 -1.76 29.69
CA SER A 195 10.38 -1.19 30.92
C SER A 195 10.96 -2.28 31.84
N VAL A 196 10.25 -3.40 32.02
CA VAL A 196 10.73 -4.55 32.80
C VAL A 196 11.98 -5.18 32.16
N VAL A 197 11.95 -5.44 30.84
CA VAL A 197 13.06 -6.12 30.14
C VAL A 197 14.32 -5.24 30.05
N TYR A 198 14.18 -3.96 29.73
CA TYR A 198 15.32 -3.04 29.65
C TYR A 198 15.82 -2.64 31.05
N GLY A 199 14.94 -2.49 32.04
CA GLY A 199 15.32 -2.27 33.44
C GLY A 199 16.15 -3.41 34.03
N TYR A 200 15.73 -4.67 33.81
CA TYR A 200 16.52 -5.85 34.21
C TYR A 200 17.89 -5.91 33.52
N ARG A 201 18.01 -5.45 32.27
CA ARG A 201 19.31 -5.34 31.58
C ARG A 201 20.19 -4.25 32.15
N PHE A 202 19.64 -3.09 32.53
CA PHE A 202 20.41 -2.05 33.22
C PHE A 202 20.93 -2.58 34.57
N TRP A 203 20.03 -3.14 35.40
CA TRP A 203 20.33 -3.76 36.70
C TRP A 203 21.47 -4.78 36.62
N THR A 204 21.40 -5.72 35.67
CA THR A 204 22.44 -6.74 35.49
C THR A 204 23.71 -6.21 34.80
N ALA A 205 23.64 -5.10 34.06
CA ALA A 205 24.82 -4.47 33.45
C ALA A 205 25.63 -3.64 34.45
N ILE A 206 25.00 -3.11 35.52
CA ILE A 206 25.69 -2.43 36.63
C ILE A 206 26.15 -3.40 37.74
N GLY A 207 26.11 -4.70 37.50
CA GLY A 207 26.69 -5.73 38.38
C GLY A 207 25.81 -6.20 39.55
N LEU A 208 24.57 -5.74 39.66
CA LEU A 208 23.66 -6.16 40.73
C LEU A 208 23.19 -7.63 40.58
N PRO A 209 22.81 -8.30 41.68
CA PRO A 209 22.44 -9.72 41.65
C PRO A 209 21.31 -10.03 40.66
N SER A 210 21.50 -11.09 39.88
CA SER A 210 20.50 -11.57 38.92
C SER A 210 19.37 -12.32 39.62
N ALA A 211 18.23 -11.66 39.80
CA ALA A 211 16.98 -12.31 40.20
C ALA A 211 16.57 -13.40 39.20
N CYS A 212 15.75 -14.35 39.63
CA CYS A 212 15.45 -15.54 38.84
C CYS A 212 14.67 -15.20 37.55
N PHE A 213 15.23 -15.61 36.40
CA PHE A 213 14.71 -15.34 35.05
C PHE A 213 13.22 -15.69 34.79
N PRO A 214 12.59 -16.71 35.42
CA PRO A 214 11.19 -17.07 35.14
C PRO A 214 10.17 -15.95 35.32
N PHE A 215 10.35 -15.00 36.24
CA PHE A 215 9.39 -13.91 36.46
C PHE A 215 9.15 -13.07 35.19
N VAL A 216 10.24 -12.70 34.51
CA VAL A 216 10.18 -11.87 33.29
C VAL A 216 9.50 -12.65 32.14
N VAL A 217 9.67 -13.98 32.09
CA VAL A 217 8.99 -14.86 31.13
C VAL A 217 7.50 -15.04 31.48
N SER A 218 7.15 -15.18 32.75
CA SER A 218 5.75 -15.25 33.19
C SER A 218 4.96 -13.99 32.83
N CYS A 219 5.55 -12.81 33.05
CA CYS A 219 4.96 -11.53 32.64
C CYS A 219 4.76 -11.43 31.12
N GLN A 220 5.70 -11.96 30.32
CA GLN A 220 5.55 -12.05 28.86
C GLN A 220 4.36 -12.92 28.46
N VAL A 221 4.20 -14.10 29.07
CA VAL A 221 3.11 -15.04 28.77
C VAL A 221 1.73 -14.48 29.14
N VAL A 222 1.60 -13.85 30.31
CA VAL A 222 0.33 -13.23 30.74
C VAL A 222 -0.06 -12.09 29.79
N LEU A 223 0.86 -11.18 29.50
CA LEU A 223 0.57 -10.00 28.70
C LEU A 223 0.24 -10.38 27.25
N LEU A 224 0.96 -11.35 26.68
CA LEU A 224 0.64 -11.99 25.40
C LEU A 224 -0.78 -12.56 25.34
N GLY A 225 -1.20 -13.28 26.39
CA GLY A 225 -2.54 -13.85 26.49
C GLY A 225 -3.64 -12.77 26.52
N CYS A 226 -3.40 -11.67 27.24
CA CYS A 226 -4.31 -10.52 27.25
C CYS A 226 -4.42 -9.87 25.87
N ASN A 227 -3.30 -9.65 25.18
CA ASN A 227 -3.31 -9.08 23.83
C ASN A 227 -4.07 -9.97 22.84
N LEU A 228 -4.02 -11.30 22.99
CA LEU A 228 -4.83 -12.21 22.19
C LEU A 228 -6.34 -12.06 22.41
N VAL A 229 -6.80 -12.01 23.65
CA VAL A 229 -8.24 -11.82 23.93
C VAL A 229 -8.69 -10.46 23.39
N CYS A 230 -7.80 -9.47 23.40
CA CYS A 230 -8.03 -8.19 22.73
C CYS A 230 -8.00 -8.31 21.20
N HIS A 231 -7.18 -9.19 20.60
CA HIS A 231 -7.33 -9.55 19.20
C HIS A 231 -8.73 -10.13 18.95
N PHE A 232 -9.32 -11.08 19.72
CA PHE A 232 -10.76 -11.43 19.57
C PHE A 232 -11.60 -10.15 19.59
N GLY A 233 -11.47 -9.32 20.62
CA GLY A 233 -12.28 -8.10 20.77
C GLY A 233 -12.25 -7.16 19.55
N VAL A 234 -11.07 -6.90 18.98
CA VAL A 234 -10.85 -6.02 17.81
C VAL A 234 -11.34 -6.69 16.54
N LEU A 235 -10.82 -7.90 16.30
CA LEU A 235 -11.33 -8.93 15.39
C LEU A 235 -12.72 -9.37 15.87
N SER A 236 -13.58 -8.51 16.43
CA SER A 236 -14.99 -8.84 16.65
C SER A 236 -15.89 -7.66 16.51
N LEU A 237 -15.66 -6.56 17.21
CA LEU A 237 -16.58 -5.41 17.21
C LEU A 237 -16.96 -4.94 15.79
N HIS A 238 -16.02 -4.99 14.84
CA HIS A 238 -16.22 -4.77 13.41
C HIS A 238 -17.33 -5.68 12.81
N LEU A 239 -17.15 -7.01 12.81
CA LEU A 239 -18.20 -7.92 12.34
C LEU A 239 -19.40 -7.97 13.28
N LEU A 240 -19.27 -7.73 14.60
CA LEU A 240 -20.32 -7.87 15.64
C LEU A 240 -21.37 -6.75 15.63
N LYS A 241 -21.02 -5.56 15.10
CA LYS A 241 -21.84 -4.35 15.28
C LYS A 241 -22.10 -3.55 13.99
N GLY A 242 -21.65 -4.04 12.83
CA GLY A 242 -21.93 -3.45 11.52
C GLY A 242 -21.21 -2.12 11.19
N GLY A 243 -20.85 -1.32 12.19
CA GLY A 243 -20.16 -0.03 12.02
C GLY A 243 -18.64 -0.11 11.77
N GLY A 244 -18.09 -1.30 11.50
CA GLY A 244 -16.67 -1.50 11.23
C GLY A 244 -15.74 -1.21 12.42
N CYS A 245 -14.44 -1.10 12.12
CA CYS A 245 -13.38 -0.62 13.03
C CYS A 245 -12.28 0.02 12.17
N ASN A 246 -11.71 1.15 12.59
CA ASN A 246 -10.74 1.90 11.81
C ASN A 246 -9.41 1.15 11.60
N GLY A 247 -8.84 1.25 10.40
CA GLY A 247 -7.56 0.64 10.04
C GLY A 247 -7.53 -0.90 10.06
N ILE A 248 -8.66 -1.58 9.81
CA ILE A 248 -8.74 -3.05 9.93
C ILE A 248 -7.80 -3.81 8.96
N GLY A 249 -7.58 -3.30 7.74
CA GLY A 249 -6.61 -3.88 6.80
C GLY A 249 -5.16 -3.74 7.29
N ALA A 250 -4.81 -2.59 7.85
CA ALA A 250 -3.51 -2.38 8.51
C ALA A 250 -3.34 -3.30 9.73
N TRP A 251 -4.41 -3.52 10.51
CA TRP A 251 -4.45 -4.51 11.59
C TRP A 251 -4.26 -5.95 11.08
N GLY A 252 -4.83 -6.29 9.91
CA GLY A 252 -4.67 -7.59 9.26
C GLY A 252 -3.23 -7.83 8.78
N LEU A 253 -2.68 -6.87 8.04
CA LEU A 253 -1.28 -6.86 7.59
C LEU A 253 -0.33 -6.94 8.79
N ASN A 254 -0.56 -6.16 9.85
CA ASN A 254 0.25 -6.22 11.06
C ASN A 254 0.12 -7.56 11.81
N SER A 255 -1.07 -8.15 11.86
CA SER A 255 -1.26 -9.49 12.43
C SER A 255 -0.48 -10.56 11.64
N MET A 256 -0.43 -10.45 10.30
CA MET A 256 0.40 -11.30 9.45
C MET A 256 1.91 -11.09 9.70
N LEU A 257 2.38 -9.84 9.73
CA LEU A 257 3.80 -9.51 9.95
C LEU A 257 4.30 -9.99 11.32
N ASN A 258 3.50 -9.82 12.38
CA ASN A 258 3.76 -10.39 13.70
C ASN A 258 3.88 -11.93 13.65
N ALA A 259 3.04 -12.61 12.87
CA ALA A 259 3.11 -14.07 12.72
C ALA A 259 4.39 -14.52 11.98
N VAL A 260 4.88 -13.76 10.99
CA VAL A 260 6.16 -14.06 10.33
C VAL A 260 7.35 -13.84 11.28
N ILE A 261 7.35 -12.76 12.07
CA ILE A 261 8.37 -12.55 13.14
C ILE A 261 8.37 -13.74 14.10
N LEU A 262 7.18 -14.20 14.54
CA LEU A 262 7.03 -15.31 15.48
C LEU A 262 7.69 -16.59 14.95
N LEU A 263 7.37 -17.00 13.71
CA LEU A 263 7.88 -18.23 13.10
C LEU A 263 9.42 -18.20 12.98
N LEU A 264 9.99 -17.04 12.66
CA LEU A 264 11.44 -16.84 12.58
C LEU A 264 12.11 -16.89 13.96
N PHE A 265 11.50 -16.27 14.98
CA PHE A 265 11.96 -16.35 16.36
C PHE A 265 11.95 -17.80 16.88
N LEU A 266 10.85 -18.52 16.62
CA LEU A 266 10.65 -19.91 17.02
C LEU A 266 11.78 -20.79 16.46
N LYS A 267 12.08 -20.70 15.16
CA LYS A 267 13.23 -21.42 14.54
C LYS A 267 14.55 -21.07 15.23
N PHE A 268 14.80 -19.79 15.52
CA PHE A 268 16.07 -19.37 16.12
C PHE A 268 16.24 -19.95 17.53
N TYR A 269 15.18 -19.89 18.34
CA TYR A 269 15.15 -20.47 19.68
C TYR A 269 15.38 -21.98 19.64
N LEU A 270 14.63 -22.71 18.79
CA LEU A 270 14.76 -24.15 18.57
C LEU A 270 16.21 -24.52 18.23
N LYS A 271 16.79 -23.86 17.21
CA LYS A 271 18.16 -24.12 16.76
C LYS A 271 19.18 -23.98 17.91
N MET A 272 19.00 -23.03 18.83
CA MET A 272 19.89 -22.86 19.97
C MET A 272 19.64 -23.90 21.08
N TYR A 273 18.39 -24.15 21.47
CA TYR A 273 18.02 -25.17 22.46
C TYR A 273 18.59 -26.54 22.05
N LEU A 274 18.42 -26.89 20.78
CA LEU A 274 18.82 -28.16 20.20
C LEU A 274 20.37 -28.24 20.13
N SER A 275 21.03 -27.21 19.58
CA SER A 275 22.50 -27.12 19.58
C SER A 275 23.16 -27.17 20.96
N LYS A 276 22.44 -26.86 22.06
CA LYS A 276 22.93 -27.08 23.42
C LYS A 276 22.84 -28.55 23.85
N ARG A 277 21.75 -29.24 23.50
CA ARG A 277 21.52 -30.66 23.85
C ARG A 277 22.58 -31.60 23.27
N LYS A 278 23.12 -31.26 22.09
CA LYS A 278 24.31 -31.92 21.51
C LYS A 278 25.64 -31.64 22.20
N GLY A 279 25.73 -30.58 23.00
CA GLY A 279 26.91 -30.28 23.80
C GLY A 279 27.04 -31.25 24.96
N ASP A 280 25.98 -31.34 25.79
CA ASP A 280 25.96 -32.22 26.96
C ASP A 280 26.12 -33.71 26.57
N SER A 281 25.58 -34.13 25.41
CA SER A 281 25.76 -35.49 24.89
C SER A 281 27.17 -35.80 24.34
N SER A 282 28.15 -34.89 24.47
CA SER A 282 29.54 -35.12 24.03
C SER A 282 30.51 -35.44 25.17
N SER A 283 30.09 -35.28 26.44
CA SER A 283 30.90 -35.63 27.63
C SER A 283 30.67 -37.06 28.13
N GLU A 284 29.56 -37.72 27.79
CA GLU A 284 29.17 -39.03 28.34
C GLU A 284 28.82 -40.08 27.27
N PHE A 285 29.73 -40.39 26.33
CA PHE A 285 29.90 -41.76 25.83
C PHE A 285 31.19 -41.93 24.99
N LYS A 286 32.16 -42.71 25.49
CA LYS A 286 33.23 -43.32 24.69
C LYS A 286 33.07 -44.84 24.77
N GLY A 287 32.19 -45.42 23.94
CA GLY A 287 31.89 -46.85 24.00
C GLY A 287 31.10 -47.38 22.80
N SER A 288 31.82 -48.00 21.86
CA SER A 288 31.38 -48.96 20.83
C SER A 288 30.26 -48.64 19.82
N SER A 289 30.58 -49.02 18.57
CA SER A 289 29.79 -49.28 17.36
C SER A 289 28.24 -49.17 17.35
N ARG A 290 27.73 -48.57 16.26
CA ARG A 290 26.36 -48.68 15.68
C ARG A 290 25.16 -48.37 16.59
N TYR A 291 24.59 -47.17 16.41
CA TYR A 291 23.25 -46.98 15.80
C TYR A 291 23.04 -45.50 15.42
N LEU A 292 22.19 -45.22 14.42
CA LEU A 292 21.74 -43.85 14.10
C LEU A 292 20.58 -43.47 15.03
N PRO A 293 20.40 -42.18 15.41
CA PRO A 293 19.72 -41.28 14.46
C PRO A 293 20.24 -39.83 14.45
N SER A 294 20.49 -39.31 13.25
CA SER A 294 20.91 -37.93 12.99
C SER A 294 19.74 -36.92 13.00
N GLY A 295 18.78 -37.06 13.92
CA GLY A 295 17.51 -36.32 13.87
C GLY A 295 16.99 -35.80 15.21
N LEU A 296 17.08 -34.49 15.42
CA LEU A 296 15.95 -33.70 15.98
C LEU A 296 16.01 -32.18 15.71
N GLU A 297 17.03 -31.65 15.04
CA GLU A 297 17.48 -30.27 15.32
C GLU A 297 17.38 -29.26 14.17
N LYS A 298 17.12 -29.75 12.96
CA LYS A 298 16.75 -28.93 11.81
C LYS A 298 15.21 -28.93 11.62
N ARG A 299 14.43 -29.32 12.65
CA ARG A 299 13.16 -30.02 12.47
C ARG A 299 11.89 -29.20 12.23
N ASP A 300 11.96 -27.88 11.99
CA ASP A 300 10.75 -27.04 11.97
C ASP A 300 10.71 -26.13 10.73
N MET A 301 11.46 -25.02 10.68
CA MET A 301 11.67 -24.25 9.44
C MET A 301 12.75 -24.87 8.52
N TYR A 302 12.97 -26.19 8.61
CA TYR A 302 13.28 -27.00 7.42
C TYR A 302 12.29 -28.15 7.24
N PHE A 303 11.31 -28.42 8.11
CA PHE A 303 10.39 -29.55 7.95
C PHE A 303 9.14 -29.28 7.12
N ALA A 304 8.69 -28.04 6.90
CA ALA A 304 7.79 -27.83 5.77
C ALA A 304 8.46 -28.31 4.45
N PRO A 305 9.74 -27.95 4.15
CA PRO A 305 10.51 -28.58 3.08
C PRO A 305 10.84 -30.08 3.29
N VAL A 306 11.31 -30.51 4.46
CA VAL A 306 11.92 -31.84 4.69
C VAL A 306 10.88 -32.90 5.03
N ALA A 307 9.79 -32.59 5.72
CA ALA A 307 8.67 -33.52 5.81
C ALA A 307 7.96 -33.65 4.45
N ALA A 308 7.83 -32.55 3.67
CA ALA A 308 7.40 -32.67 2.28
C ALA A 308 8.36 -33.53 1.45
N VAL A 309 9.67 -33.27 1.47
CA VAL A 309 10.67 -34.07 0.73
C VAL A 309 10.74 -35.53 1.22
N LEU A 310 10.66 -35.81 2.52
CA LEU A 310 10.59 -37.18 3.05
C LEU A 310 9.30 -37.87 2.61
N MET A 311 8.14 -37.21 2.76
CA MET A 311 6.88 -37.76 2.23
C MET A 311 6.97 -37.98 0.72
N ARG A 312 7.62 -37.08 -0.04
CA ARG A 312 7.81 -37.17 -1.50
C ARG A 312 8.75 -38.30 -1.90
N LEU A 313 9.76 -38.63 -1.08
CA LEU A 313 10.65 -39.79 -1.24
C LEU A 313 9.89 -41.12 -1.03
N PHE A 314 8.86 -41.15 -0.18
CA PHE A 314 8.00 -42.32 -0.02
C PHE A 314 6.81 -42.34 -1.01
N SER A 315 6.22 -41.19 -1.32
CA SER A 315 5.09 -41.02 -2.23
C SER A 315 4.84 -39.55 -2.60
N ILE A 316 4.99 -39.21 -3.88
CA ILE A 316 4.66 -37.88 -4.42
C ILE A 316 3.18 -37.55 -4.19
N HIS A 317 2.27 -38.53 -4.38
CA HIS A 317 0.82 -38.37 -4.17
C HIS A 317 0.48 -37.93 -2.73
N TYR A 318 0.94 -38.66 -1.72
CA TYR A 318 0.64 -38.32 -0.32
C TYR A 318 1.30 -37.01 0.11
N CYS A 319 2.49 -36.68 -0.41
CA CYS A 319 3.10 -35.37 -0.23
C CYS A 319 2.21 -34.25 -0.78
N ARG A 320 1.78 -34.35 -2.05
CA ARG A 320 0.89 -33.36 -2.71
C ARG A 320 -0.42 -33.20 -1.96
N LYS A 321 -1.06 -34.31 -1.57
CA LYS A 321 -2.30 -34.30 -0.79
C LYS A 321 -2.15 -33.57 0.55
N ALA A 322 -1.01 -33.76 1.24
CA ALA A 322 -0.72 -33.09 2.51
C ALA A 322 -0.39 -31.59 2.34
N THR A 323 0.43 -31.21 1.34
CA THR A 323 0.76 -29.80 1.08
C THR A 323 -0.47 -29.04 0.58
N SER A 324 -1.26 -29.63 -0.33
CA SER A 324 -2.52 -29.08 -0.81
C SER A 324 -3.54 -28.88 0.31
N PHE A 325 -3.65 -29.78 1.29
CA PHE A 325 -4.55 -29.58 2.43
C PHE A 325 -4.16 -28.35 3.28
N LEU A 326 -2.88 -28.22 3.63
CA LEU A 326 -2.38 -27.07 4.39
C LEU A 326 -2.49 -25.76 3.59
N PHE A 327 -2.25 -25.81 2.28
CA PHE A 327 -2.37 -24.67 1.38
C PHE A 327 -3.84 -24.24 1.18
N ALA A 328 -4.77 -25.19 1.08
CA ALA A 328 -6.21 -24.90 1.02
C ALA A 328 -6.70 -24.16 2.26
N LEU A 329 -6.26 -24.59 3.46
CA LEU A 329 -6.60 -23.90 4.70
C LEU A 329 -6.08 -22.46 4.68
N TRP A 330 -4.79 -22.25 4.36
CA TRP A 330 -4.19 -20.91 4.32
C TRP A 330 -4.83 -20.00 3.26
N LEU A 331 -5.03 -20.50 2.03
CA LEU A 331 -5.66 -19.73 0.96
C LEU A 331 -7.11 -19.36 1.28
N ALA A 332 -7.87 -20.20 2.01
CA ALA A 332 -9.26 -19.93 2.34
C ALA A 332 -9.46 -18.67 3.22
N LEU A 333 -8.38 -18.12 3.79
CA LEU A 333 -8.40 -16.82 4.45
C LEU A 333 -8.67 -15.66 3.49
N TRP A 334 -8.27 -15.76 2.21
CA TRP A 334 -8.41 -14.68 1.24
C TRP A 334 -9.84 -14.53 0.70
N PRO A 335 -10.54 -15.58 0.23
CA PRO A 335 -11.98 -15.51 -0.02
C PRO A 335 -12.80 -15.06 1.20
N PHE A 336 -12.36 -15.41 2.42
CA PHE A 336 -13.00 -14.93 3.65
C PHE A 336 -12.77 -13.43 3.88
N LEU A 337 -11.55 -12.92 3.66
CA LEU A 337 -11.24 -11.50 3.67
C LEU A 337 -12.11 -10.75 2.67
N PHE A 338 -12.10 -11.15 1.39
CA PHE A 338 -12.84 -10.48 0.33
C PHE A 338 -14.35 -10.51 0.58
N GLU A 339 -14.97 -11.69 0.64
CA GLU A 339 -16.44 -11.80 0.65
C GLU A 339 -17.09 -11.47 2.00
N LYS A 340 -16.38 -11.62 3.12
CA LYS A 340 -16.98 -11.54 4.47
C LYS A 340 -16.34 -10.52 5.42
N ILE A 341 -15.18 -9.94 5.11
CA ILE A 341 -14.59 -8.82 5.88
C ILE A 341 -14.69 -7.52 5.08
N ASN A 342 -14.15 -7.50 3.85
CA ASN A 342 -14.24 -6.35 2.94
C ASN A 342 -15.67 -6.17 2.39
N GLY A 343 -16.41 -7.28 2.21
CA GLY A 343 -17.78 -7.28 1.68
C GLY A 343 -17.88 -7.31 0.15
N THR A 344 -16.77 -7.61 -0.55
CA THR A 344 -16.72 -7.80 -2.01
C THR A 344 -17.73 -8.86 -2.45
N LYS A 345 -18.73 -8.47 -3.23
CA LYS A 345 -19.70 -9.42 -3.82
C LYS A 345 -19.05 -10.14 -5.00
N VAL A 346 -18.93 -11.47 -4.91
CA VAL A 346 -18.41 -12.31 -6.02
C VAL A 346 -19.57 -13.05 -6.69
N VAL A 347 -19.81 -12.72 -7.97
CA VAL A 347 -20.87 -13.28 -8.81
C VAL A 347 -20.30 -14.36 -9.74
N PHE A 348 -21.07 -15.43 -9.97
CA PHE A 348 -20.71 -16.52 -10.87
C PHE A 348 -21.76 -16.70 -11.96
N SER A 349 -21.32 -16.93 -13.20
CA SER A 349 -22.20 -17.11 -14.35
C SER A 349 -21.65 -18.15 -15.33
N GLY A 350 -22.49 -18.60 -16.26
CA GLY A 350 -22.14 -19.65 -17.23
C GLY A 350 -22.34 -21.07 -16.69
N ASP A 351 -21.41 -21.96 -16.99
CA ASP A 351 -21.57 -23.41 -16.85
C ASP A 351 -21.46 -23.93 -15.41
N LEU A 352 -22.14 -25.05 -15.16
CA LEU A 352 -22.06 -25.80 -13.91
C LEU A 352 -20.73 -26.56 -13.78
N VAL A 353 -19.67 -25.82 -13.43
CA VAL A 353 -18.35 -26.34 -13.02
C VAL A 353 -18.48 -27.49 -12.00
N PRO A 354 -18.11 -28.75 -12.33
CA PRO A 354 -18.21 -29.87 -11.41
C PRO A 354 -17.11 -29.86 -10.32
N PRO A 355 -17.33 -30.51 -9.17
CA PRO A 355 -16.32 -30.63 -8.12
C PRO A 355 -15.28 -31.70 -8.47
N LYS A 356 -14.03 -31.49 -8.03
CA LYS A 356 -12.88 -32.42 -8.14
C LYS A 356 -12.30 -32.70 -9.54
N GLU A 357 -12.84 -32.12 -10.61
CA GLU A 357 -12.24 -32.28 -11.96
C GLU A 357 -10.79 -31.78 -12.02
N ARG A 358 -9.98 -32.44 -12.85
CA ARG A 358 -8.62 -32.06 -13.23
C ARG A 358 -8.69 -31.17 -14.47
N VAL A 359 -8.27 -29.92 -14.33
CA VAL A 359 -8.51 -28.89 -15.34
C VAL A 359 -7.30 -27.98 -15.59
N LEU A 360 -7.20 -27.55 -16.84
CA LEU A 360 -6.44 -26.37 -17.26
C LEU A 360 -7.43 -25.19 -17.30
N ILE A 361 -7.11 -24.13 -16.57
CA ILE A 361 -7.91 -22.91 -16.50
C ILE A 361 -7.21 -21.87 -17.37
N ILE A 362 -7.88 -21.38 -18.40
CA ILE A 362 -7.46 -20.20 -19.15
C ILE A 362 -8.31 -19.01 -18.71
N SER A 363 -7.67 -17.89 -18.40
CA SER A 363 -8.33 -16.67 -17.93
C SER A 363 -7.83 -15.45 -18.69
N ASN A 364 -8.69 -14.45 -18.86
CA ASN A 364 -8.22 -13.08 -19.10
C ASN A 364 -7.52 -12.53 -17.84
N HIS A 365 -6.70 -11.51 -18.03
CA HIS A 365 -5.87 -10.90 -16.99
C HIS A 365 -6.08 -9.37 -16.94
N ARG A 366 -7.18 -8.92 -16.32
CA ARG A 366 -7.54 -7.50 -16.20
C ARG A 366 -6.74 -6.73 -15.15
N THR A 367 -6.21 -7.40 -14.13
CA THR A 367 -5.52 -6.78 -12.97
C THR A 367 -4.43 -7.69 -12.39
N GLU A 368 -3.52 -7.11 -11.59
CA GLU A 368 -2.52 -7.88 -10.84
C GLU A 368 -3.09 -8.84 -9.78
N VAL A 369 -4.41 -8.83 -9.52
CA VAL A 369 -5.08 -9.64 -8.48
C VAL A 369 -6.09 -10.68 -9.01
N ASP A 370 -6.32 -10.80 -10.31
CA ASP A 370 -7.33 -11.74 -10.87
C ASP A 370 -7.12 -13.20 -10.41
N TRP A 371 -5.85 -13.60 -10.30
CA TRP A 371 -5.41 -14.91 -9.81
C TRP A 371 -5.88 -15.22 -8.38
N MET A 372 -6.11 -14.19 -7.56
CA MET A 372 -6.69 -14.28 -6.21
C MET A 372 -8.21 -14.50 -6.29
N TYR A 373 -8.88 -13.94 -7.30
CA TYR A 373 -10.33 -14.11 -7.47
C TYR A 373 -10.73 -15.52 -7.91
N LEU A 374 -9.85 -16.23 -8.63
CA LEU A 374 -9.98 -17.67 -8.91
C LEU A 374 -10.04 -18.53 -7.64
N TRP A 375 -9.55 -18.06 -6.48
CA TRP A 375 -9.70 -18.78 -5.22
C TRP A 375 -11.16 -18.88 -4.76
N ASN A 376 -12.00 -17.89 -5.06
CA ASN A 376 -13.42 -17.91 -4.70
C ASN A 376 -14.17 -19.02 -5.45
N LEU A 377 -13.76 -19.31 -6.70
CA LEU A 377 -14.23 -20.45 -7.48
C LEU A 377 -13.68 -21.77 -6.92
N ALA A 378 -12.35 -21.88 -6.79
CA ALA A 378 -11.69 -23.11 -6.37
C ALA A 378 -12.09 -23.55 -4.94
N LEU A 379 -12.38 -22.62 -4.03
CA LEU A 379 -12.89 -22.90 -2.68
C LEU A 379 -14.29 -23.54 -2.73
N ARG A 380 -15.20 -22.99 -3.55
CA ARG A 380 -16.57 -23.53 -3.73
C ARG A 380 -16.59 -24.94 -4.31
N LYS A 381 -15.59 -25.29 -5.14
CA LYS A 381 -15.48 -26.61 -5.79
C LYS A 381 -14.61 -27.61 -5.00
N GLY A 382 -14.04 -27.19 -3.86
CA GLY A 382 -13.17 -28.02 -3.02
C GLY A 382 -11.75 -28.20 -3.56
N CYS A 383 -11.36 -27.45 -4.58
CA CYS A 383 -10.11 -27.61 -5.32
C CYS A 383 -9.01 -26.59 -4.95
N LEU A 384 -9.28 -25.67 -4.00
CA LEU A 384 -8.38 -24.56 -3.65
C LEU A 384 -6.93 -24.97 -3.33
N GLY A 385 -6.72 -26.13 -2.69
CA GLY A 385 -5.37 -26.63 -2.38
C GLY A 385 -4.58 -27.13 -3.59
N TYR A 386 -5.26 -27.37 -4.71
CA TYR A 386 -4.71 -27.97 -5.93
C TYR A 386 -4.53 -26.94 -7.06
N ILE A 387 -4.81 -25.66 -6.78
CA ILE A 387 -4.58 -24.58 -7.73
C ILE A 387 -3.07 -24.31 -7.87
N LYS A 388 -2.58 -24.32 -9.12
CA LYS A 388 -1.19 -24.07 -9.50
C LYS A 388 -1.17 -23.01 -10.60
N TYR A 389 -0.07 -22.27 -10.73
CA TYR A 389 0.04 -21.16 -11.69
C TYR A 389 1.28 -21.30 -12.57
N ILE A 390 1.20 -20.76 -13.79
CA ILE A 390 2.36 -20.42 -14.63
C ILE A 390 2.69 -18.95 -14.38
N LEU A 391 3.90 -18.63 -13.89
CA LEU A 391 4.25 -17.32 -13.33
C LEU A 391 5.67 -16.86 -13.67
N LYS A 392 5.93 -15.54 -13.58
CA LYS A 392 7.23 -14.95 -13.93
C LYS A 392 8.33 -15.32 -12.93
N SER A 393 9.47 -15.82 -13.42
CA SER A 393 10.60 -16.32 -12.62
C SER A 393 11.19 -15.31 -11.62
N SER A 394 11.02 -14.00 -11.86
CA SER A 394 11.42 -12.96 -10.91
C SER A 394 10.71 -13.06 -9.55
N LEU A 395 9.50 -13.62 -9.50
CA LEU A 395 8.74 -13.83 -8.25
C LEU A 395 9.41 -14.90 -7.34
N MET A 396 10.19 -15.82 -7.92
CA MET A 396 10.96 -16.81 -7.15
C MET A 396 12.03 -16.19 -6.25
N LYS A 397 12.43 -14.94 -6.53
CA LYS A 397 13.44 -14.20 -5.76
C LYS A 397 12.88 -13.61 -4.46
N LEU A 398 11.57 -13.65 -4.23
CA LEU A 398 10.93 -13.16 -3.01
C LEU A 398 11.21 -14.11 -1.82
N PRO A 399 11.77 -13.62 -0.70
CA PRO A 399 11.98 -14.42 0.50
C PRO A 399 10.68 -15.07 1.01
N VAL A 400 10.79 -16.30 1.51
CA VAL A 400 9.66 -17.18 1.90
C VAL A 400 8.75 -17.59 0.74
N PHE A 401 8.23 -16.65 -0.05
CA PHE A 401 7.35 -16.92 -1.19
C PHE A 401 7.98 -17.87 -2.21
N GLY A 402 9.23 -17.64 -2.65
CA GLY A 402 9.92 -18.54 -3.59
C GLY A 402 9.99 -19.99 -3.11
N TRP A 403 10.14 -20.23 -1.80
CA TRP A 403 10.12 -21.57 -1.21
C TRP A 403 8.71 -22.19 -1.21
N GLY A 404 7.68 -21.39 -0.93
CA GLY A 404 6.29 -21.83 -1.05
C GLY A 404 5.95 -22.22 -2.50
N ILE A 405 6.31 -21.38 -3.46
CA ILE A 405 6.09 -21.60 -4.90
C ILE A 405 6.76 -22.90 -5.38
N HIS A 406 7.98 -23.21 -4.90
CA HIS A 406 8.63 -24.50 -5.16
C HIS A 406 7.92 -25.70 -4.49
N ILE A 407 7.51 -25.59 -3.22
CA ILE A 407 6.83 -26.68 -2.48
C ILE A 407 5.45 -27.01 -3.09
N LEU A 408 4.79 -26.00 -3.65
CA LEU A 408 3.48 -26.11 -4.31
C LEU A 408 3.59 -26.48 -5.80
N GLU A 409 4.81 -26.58 -6.34
CA GLU A 409 5.11 -26.94 -7.73
C GLU A 409 4.42 -26.04 -8.75
N PHE A 410 4.48 -24.72 -8.57
CA PHE A 410 4.06 -23.79 -9.62
C PHE A 410 5.16 -23.73 -10.71
N ILE A 411 4.78 -23.32 -11.91
CA ILE A 411 5.65 -23.33 -13.09
C ILE A 411 6.23 -21.93 -13.28
N SER A 412 7.54 -21.76 -13.08
CA SER A 412 8.23 -20.47 -13.28
C SER A 412 8.77 -20.33 -14.70
N VAL A 413 8.49 -19.19 -15.35
CA VAL A 413 8.94 -18.87 -16.72
C VAL A 413 9.70 -17.53 -16.78
N GLU A 414 10.76 -17.45 -17.60
CA GLU A 414 11.49 -16.21 -17.89
C GLU A 414 10.78 -15.30 -18.91
N ARG A 415 9.80 -15.84 -19.66
CA ARG A 415 9.22 -15.27 -20.89
C ARG A 415 10.18 -15.34 -22.09
N LYS A 416 10.94 -16.44 -22.21
CA LYS A 416 11.84 -16.78 -23.33
C LYS A 416 11.60 -18.25 -23.70
N TRP A 417 11.07 -18.52 -24.89
CA TRP A 417 10.54 -19.84 -25.23
C TRP A 417 11.61 -20.95 -25.17
N GLU A 418 12.81 -20.61 -25.58
CA GLU A 418 13.98 -21.50 -25.71
C GLU A 418 14.50 -21.98 -24.34
N VAL A 419 14.18 -21.23 -23.28
CA VAL A 419 14.47 -21.56 -21.87
C VAL A 419 13.24 -22.18 -21.20
N ASP A 420 12.05 -21.64 -21.50
CA ASP A 420 10.81 -21.99 -20.83
C ASP A 420 10.25 -23.35 -21.27
N GLU A 421 10.32 -23.70 -22.57
CA GLU A 421 9.76 -24.95 -23.09
C GLU A 421 10.26 -26.22 -22.38
N PRO A 422 11.59 -26.50 -22.27
CA PRO A 422 12.07 -27.71 -21.60
C PRO A 422 11.69 -27.74 -20.11
N ALA A 423 11.72 -26.60 -19.42
CA ALA A 423 11.34 -26.49 -18.01
C ALA A 423 9.83 -26.71 -17.79
N MET A 424 8.99 -26.14 -18.67
CA MET A 424 7.54 -26.35 -18.67
C MET A 424 7.21 -27.83 -18.94
N ARG A 425 7.75 -28.41 -20.03
CA ARG A 425 7.54 -29.83 -20.38
C ARG A 425 7.96 -30.76 -19.23
N GLN A 426 9.11 -30.50 -18.60
CA GLN A 426 9.57 -31.27 -17.45
C GLN A 426 8.57 -31.20 -16.28
N MET A 427 8.15 -30.00 -15.86
CA MET A 427 7.24 -29.85 -14.72
C MET A 427 5.85 -30.44 -15.00
N LEU A 428 5.28 -30.15 -16.17
CA LEU A 428 3.97 -30.66 -16.62
C LEU A 428 3.95 -32.20 -16.67
N SER A 429 5.05 -32.84 -17.08
CA SER A 429 5.15 -34.31 -17.09
C SER A 429 4.89 -34.94 -15.72
N THR A 430 5.21 -34.22 -14.63
CA THR A 430 5.00 -34.70 -13.25
C THR A 430 3.54 -34.63 -12.80
N PHE A 431 2.63 -34.00 -13.55
CA PHE A 431 1.21 -33.87 -13.23
C PHE A 431 0.30 -34.85 -13.99
N LYS A 432 0.87 -35.75 -14.81
CA LYS A 432 0.14 -36.76 -15.60
C LYS A 432 -0.61 -37.81 -14.77
N ASP A 433 -0.24 -38.05 -13.51
CA ASP A 433 -0.92 -39.03 -12.64
C ASP A 433 -2.33 -38.55 -12.29
N SER A 434 -3.34 -39.20 -12.86
CA SER A 434 -4.76 -38.84 -12.72
C SER A 434 -5.30 -38.91 -11.28
N ARG A 435 -4.56 -39.53 -10.35
CA ARG A 435 -4.92 -39.63 -8.92
C ARG A 435 -4.64 -38.34 -8.15
N ASP A 436 -3.81 -37.45 -8.67
CA ASP A 436 -3.56 -36.12 -8.10
C ASP A 436 -4.56 -35.10 -8.68
N PRO A 437 -5.40 -34.42 -7.88
CA PRO A 437 -6.22 -33.33 -8.40
C PRO A 437 -5.34 -32.15 -8.86
N LEU A 438 -5.73 -31.52 -9.97
CA LEU A 438 -4.92 -30.49 -10.65
C LEU A 438 -5.82 -29.36 -11.15
N TRP A 439 -5.60 -28.13 -10.67
CA TRP A 439 -6.23 -26.91 -11.21
C TRP A 439 -5.12 -25.97 -11.71
N LEU A 440 -4.64 -26.19 -12.93
CA LEU A 440 -3.52 -25.42 -13.50
C LEU A 440 -4.04 -24.14 -14.16
N VAL A 441 -3.65 -22.98 -13.66
CA VAL A 441 -4.02 -21.66 -14.19
C VAL A 441 -2.95 -21.14 -15.16
N LEU A 442 -3.41 -20.77 -16.35
CA LEU A 442 -2.68 -20.03 -17.36
C LEU A 442 -3.42 -18.72 -17.66
N PHE A 443 -2.66 -17.64 -17.82
CA PHE A 443 -3.15 -16.37 -18.39
C PHE A 443 -2.49 -16.20 -19.78
N PRO A 444 -3.15 -16.58 -20.89
CA PRO A 444 -2.56 -16.58 -22.23
C PRO A 444 -2.02 -15.23 -22.70
N GLU A 445 -2.58 -14.12 -22.23
CA GLU A 445 -2.06 -12.75 -22.45
C GLU A 445 -0.59 -12.60 -21.99
N GLY A 446 -0.19 -13.42 -21.01
CA GLY A 446 1.16 -13.50 -20.46
C GLY A 446 1.54 -12.32 -19.56
N THR A 447 0.68 -11.31 -19.46
CA THR A 447 0.78 -10.14 -18.60
C THR A 447 -0.63 -9.56 -18.37
N ASP A 448 -0.76 -8.75 -17.34
CA ASP A 448 -1.87 -7.85 -17.01
C ASP A 448 -2.24 -6.88 -18.16
N PHE A 449 -3.54 -6.68 -18.40
CA PHE A 449 -4.08 -5.76 -19.38
C PHE A 449 -3.80 -4.30 -19.01
N SER A 450 -3.33 -3.52 -19.98
CA SER A 450 -3.47 -2.07 -20.01
C SER A 450 -3.84 -1.65 -21.42
N GLU A 451 -4.51 -0.51 -21.58
CA GLU A 451 -4.94 -0.02 -22.90
C GLU A 451 -3.75 0.12 -23.87
N GLN A 452 -2.60 0.56 -23.36
CA GLN A 452 -1.35 0.59 -24.13
C GLN A 452 -0.92 -0.80 -24.66
N LYS A 453 -0.96 -1.83 -23.82
CA LYS A 453 -0.65 -3.20 -24.25
C LYS A 453 -1.69 -3.68 -25.27
N CYS A 454 -2.95 -3.24 -25.12
CA CYS A 454 -4.02 -3.50 -26.07
C CYS A 454 -3.72 -2.87 -27.43
N GLN A 455 -3.42 -1.56 -27.50
CA GLN A 455 -3.05 -0.88 -28.76
C GLN A 455 -1.85 -1.55 -29.46
N ARG A 456 -0.83 -1.96 -28.71
CA ARG A 456 0.31 -2.72 -29.25
C ARG A 456 -0.13 -4.08 -29.81
N SER A 457 -0.99 -4.79 -29.06
CA SER A 457 -1.56 -6.08 -29.48
C SER A 457 -2.46 -5.95 -30.71
N GLN A 458 -3.21 -4.85 -30.83
CA GLN A 458 -4.05 -4.52 -31.98
C GLN A 458 -3.20 -4.21 -33.21
N LYS A 459 -2.16 -3.38 -33.07
CA LYS A 459 -1.20 -3.09 -34.15
C LYS A 459 -0.56 -4.37 -34.67
N PHE A 460 -0.01 -5.20 -33.76
CA PHE A 460 0.58 -6.48 -34.13
C PHE A 460 -0.44 -7.40 -34.83
N ALA A 461 -1.66 -7.52 -34.29
CA ALA A 461 -2.71 -8.35 -34.89
C ALA A 461 -3.03 -7.91 -36.33
N SER A 462 -3.20 -6.61 -36.56
CA SER A 462 -3.37 -6.04 -37.91
C SER A 462 -2.18 -6.30 -38.85
N GLU A 463 -0.94 -6.23 -38.34
CA GLU A 463 0.28 -6.50 -39.12
C GLU A 463 0.42 -7.97 -39.54
N VAL A 464 -0.13 -8.92 -38.76
CA VAL A 464 -0.04 -10.37 -39.06
C VAL A 464 -1.38 -11.01 -39.48
N GLY A 465 -2.42 -10.22 -39.74
CA GLY A 465 -3.73 -10.71 -40.21
C GLY A 465 -4.55 -11.49 -39.17
N LEU A 466 -4.35 -11.20 -37.88
CA LEU A 466 -5.09 -11.80 -36.77
C LEU A 466 -6.18 -10.85 -36.24
N PRO A 467 -7.22 -11.37 -35.54
CA PRO A 467 -8.32 -10.53 -35.07
C PRO A 467 -7.87 -9.47 -34.07
N VAL A 468 -8.40 -8.26 -34.26
CA VAL A 468 -8.14 -7.07 -33.45
C VAL A 468 -9.08 -7.06 -32.24
N LEU A 469 -8.50 -7.12 -31.03
CA LEU A 469 -9.22 -7.25 -29.75
C LEU A 469 -9.16 -5.91 -28.97
N ALA A 470 -10.20 -5.55 -28.22
CA ALA A 470 -10.33 -4.23 -27.55
C ALA A 470 -10.47 -4.30 -26.02
N ASN A 471 -10.69 -5.49 -25.46
CA ASN A 471 -10.98 -5.75 -24.05
C ASN A 471 -10.08 -6.84 -23.44
N VAL A 472 -9.39 -7.63 -24.26
CA VAL A 472 -8.29 -8.53 -23.89
C VAL A 472 -7.08 -8.35 -24.83
N LEU A 473 -5.90 -8.81 -24.41
CA LEU A 473 -4.72 -8.93 -25.28
C LEU A 473 -4.78 -10.22 -26.12
N LEU A 474 -4.10 -10.23 -27.27
CA LEU A 474 -4.00 -11.41 -28.14
C LEU A 474 -3.26 -12.57 -27.40
N PRO A 475 -3.82 -13.79 -27.35
CA PRO A 475 -3.30 -14.86 -26.51
C PRO A 475 -2.04 -15.54 -27.07
N LYS A 476 -1.08 -15.83 -26.19
CA LYS A 476 0.19 -16.50 -26.54
C LYS A 476 0.03 -18.01 -26.55
N THR A 477 -0.17 -18.56 -27.74
CA THR A 477 -0.59 -19.95 -27.95
C THR A 477 0.44 -21.00 -27.50
N ARG A 478 1.76 -20.77 -27.66
CA ARG A 478 2.81 -21.79 -27.39
C ARG A 478 2.69 -22.45 -26.00
N GLY A 479 2.51 -21.65 -24.95
CA GLY A 479 2.40 -22.16 -23.58
C GLY A 479 1.12 -22.95 -23.32
N PHE A 480 0.00 -22.57 -23.96
CA PHE A 480 -1.27 -23.29 -23.91
C PHE A 480 -1.16 -24.65 -24.60
N ARG A 481 -0.58 -24.68 -25.82
CA ARG A 481 -0.38 -25.91 -26.59
C ARG A 481 0.47 -26.94 -25.85
N VAL A 482 1.59 -26.53 -25.24
CA VAL A 482 2.40 -27.44 -24.42
C VAL A 482 1.68 -27.92 -23.16
N CYS A 483 0.78 -27.12 -22.58
CA CYS A 483 -0.08 -27.60 -21.48
C CYS A 483 -1.09 -28.65 -21.97
N LEU A 484 -1.71 -28.48 -23.14
CA LEU A 484 -2.57 -29.49 -23.75
C LEU A 484 -1.78 -30.75 -24.11
N GLU A 485 -0.77 -30.64 -24.98
CA GLU A 485 0.04 -31.75 -25.49
C GLU A 485 0.58 -32.66 -24.37
N VAL A 486 1.06 -32.06 -23.27
CA VAL A 486 1.61 -32.82 -22.14
C VAL A 486 0.52 -33.36 -21.20
N LEU A 487 -0.68 -32.75 -21.11
CA LEU A 487 -1.71 -33.15 -20.13
C LEU A 487 -2.99 -33.77 -20.74
N GLN A 488 -3.15 -33.82 -22.06
CA GLN A 488 -4.40 -34.16 -22.77
C GLN A 488 -5.12 -35.39 -22.19
N ASN A 489 -4.42 -36.53 -22.11
CA ASN A 489 -4.94 -37.80 -21.59
C ASN A 489 -5.12 -37.83 -20.06
N SER A 490 -5.13 -36.67 -19.41
CA SER A 490 -5.20 -36.49 -17.96
C SER A 490 -5.96 -35.22 -17.52
N LEU A 491 -6.63 -34.53 -18.44
CA LEU A 491 -7.55 -33.42 -18.14
C LEU A 491 -8.98 -33.86 -18.43
N ASP A 492 -9.92 -33.50 -17.54
CA ASP A 492 -11.35 -33.70 -17.78
C ASP A 492 -11.91 -32.58 -18.68
N ALA A 493 -11.44 -31.35 -18.45
CA ALA A 493 -11.86 -30.15 -19.17
C ALA A 493 -10.80 -29.05 -19.20
N VAL A 494 -10.96 -28.12 -20.14
CA VAL A 494 -10.49 -26.74 -19.99
C VAL A 494 -11.64 -25.90 -19.44
N TYR A 495 -11.37 -25.11 -18.41
CA TYR A 495 -12.28 -24.06 -17.97
C TYR A 495 -11.84 -22.74 -18.59
N ASP A 496 -12.70 -22.17 -19.41
CA ASP A 496 -12.49 -20.85 -19.99
C ASP A 496 -13.19 -19.79 -19.12
N VAL A 497 -12.39 -19.02 -18.39
CA VAL A 497 -12.86 -18.11 -17.33
C VAL A 497 -12.74 -16.66 -17.77
N SER A 498 -13.80 -15.88 -17.65
CA SER A 498 -13.80 -14.44 -17.92
C SER A 498 -14.09 -13.69 -16.63
N ILE A 499 -13.13 -12.89 -16.16
CA ILE A 499 -13.24 -12.06 -14.97
C ILE A 499 -13.50 -10.61 -15.39
N ALA A 500 -14.46 -9.98 -14.72
CA ALA A 500 -14.77 -8.55 -14.86
C ALA A 500 -15.06 -7.92 -13.49
N TYR A 501 -14.92 -6.61 -13.42
CA TYR A 501 -15.13 -5.79 -12.22
C TYR A 501 -16.19 -4.74 -12.56
N LYS A 502 -17.22 -4.59 -11.70
CA LYS A 502 -18.40 -3.79 -12.04
C LYS A 502 -18.20 -2.28 -11.88
N HIS A 503 -17.34 -1.90 -10.95
CA HIS A 503 -16.96 -0.53 -10.66
C HIS A 503 -15.45 -0.38 -10.94
N GLN A 504 -14.62 -0.28 -9.90
CA GLN A 504 -13.19 -0.06 -10.05
C GLN A 504 -12.38 -1.36 -10.25
N LEU A 505 -11.28 -1.26 -11.00
CA LEU A 505 -10.25 -2.30 -11.10
C LEU A 505 -9.37 -2.24 -9.84
N PRO A 506 -9.31 -3.29 -9.00
CA PRO A 506 -8.56 -3.25 -7.75
C PRO A 506 -7.05 -3.44 -7.93
N THR A 507 -6.27 -2.77 -7.09
CA THR A 507 -4.86 -3.12 -6.82
C THR A 507 -4.76 -4.18 -5.73
N PHE A 508 -3.55 -4.71 -5.50
CA PHE A 508 -3.25 -5.56 -4.35
C PHE A 508 -3.52 -4.87 -3.01
N LEU A 509 -3.31 -3.56 -2.90
CA LEU A 509 -3.56 -2.83 -1.66
C LEU A 509 -5.06 -2.64 -1.41
N ASP A 510 -5.86 -2.43 -2.45
CA ASP A 510 -7.31 -2.30 -2.31
C ASP A 510 -7.94 -3.58 -1.73
N ASN A 511 -7.53 -4.72 -2.28
CA ASN A 511 -7.87 -6.06 -1.78
C ASN A 511 -7.49 -6.28 -0.30
N VAL A 512 -6.43 -5.63 0.19
CA VAL A 512 -5.92 -5.77 1.57
C VAL A 512 -6.59 -4.79 2.55
N PHE A 513 -6.93 -3.59 2.09
CA PHE A 513 -7.57 -2.56 2.93
C PHE A 513 -9.11 -2.59 2.89
N GLY A 514 -9.71 -3.20 1.86
CA GLY A 514 -11.15 -3.29 1.68
C GLY A 514 -11.78 -2.02 1.09
N THR A 515 -11.01 -1.26 0.29
CA THR A 515 -11.51 -0.13 -0.51
C THR A 515 -12.25 -0.62 -1.74
N ASP A 516 -11.60 -1.47 -2.54
CA ASP A 516 -12.12 -2.09 -3.76
C ASP A 516 -11.63 -3.53 -3.91
N PRO A 517 -12.30 -4.36 -4.75
CA PRO A 517 -13.50 -4.07 -5.50
C PRO A 517 -14.76 -4.32 -4.66
N SER A 518 -15.79 -3.52 -4.89
CA SER A 518 -17.13 -3.75 -4.33
C SER A 518 -17.86 -4.96 -4.95
N GLU A 519 -17.72 -5.20 -6.26
CA GLU A 519 -18.37 -6.31 -6.96
C GLU A 519 -17.51 -6.88 -8.12
N VAL A 520 -17.30 -8.20 -8.11
CA VAL A 520 -16.49 -8.96 -9.08
C VAL A 520 -17.34 -10.06 -9.71
N HIS A 521 -17.17 -10.23 -11.02
CA HIS A 521 -17.91 -11.19 -11.83
C HIS A 521 -16.98 -12.22 -12.44
N ILE A 522 -17.34 -13.50 -12.35
CA ILE A 522 -16.57 -14.63 -12.85
C ILE A 522 -17.49 -15.51 -13.71
N HIS A 523 -17.44 -15.31 -15.02
CA HIS A 523 -18.07 -16.21 -15.98
C HIS A 523 -17.16 -17.42 -16.22
N VAL A 524 -17.73 -18.63 -16.32
CA VAL A 524 -16.98 -19.84 -16.62
C VAL A 524 -17.70 -20.63 -17.72
N GLN A 525 -16.96 -21.05 -18.74
CA GLN A 525 -17.42 -22.04 -19.72
C GLN A 525 -16.55 -23.31 -19.61
N ARG A 526 -17.17 -24.48 -19.70
CA ARG A 526 -16.52 -25.79 -19.52
C ARG A 526 -16.44 -26.53 -20.84
N ILE A 527 -15.24 -26.57 -21.43
CA ILE A 527 -14.96 -27.32 -22.66
C ILE A 527 -14.31 -28.66 -22.27
N PRO A 528 -14.94 -29.82 -22.54
CA PRO A 528 -14.31 -31.12 -22.27
C PRO A 528 -12.99 -31.26 -23.04
N ALA A 529 -11.96 -31.86 -22.43
CA ALA A 529 -10.61 -31.85 -23.02
C ALA A 529 -10.52 -32.60 -24.38
N LYS A 530 -11.46 -33.53 -24.63
CA LYS A 530 -11.65 -34.25 -25.90
C LYS A 530 -12.24 -33.41 -27.04
N ASP A 531 -12.86 -32.26 -26.73
CA ASP A 531 -13.58 -31.41 -27.69
C ASP A 531 -12.71 -30.20 -28.12
N ILE A 532 -11.42 -30.25 -27.79
CA ILE A 532 -10.41 -29.24 -28.13
C ILE A 532 -9.52 -29.84 -29.24
N PRO A 533 -9.19 -29.08 -30.30
CA PRO A 533 -8.41 -29.61 -31.41
C PRO A 533 -7.04 -30.16 -31.00
N ALA A 534 -6.64 -31.28 -31.59
CA ALA A 534 -5.36 -31.94 -31.32
C ALA A 534 -4.21 -31.41 -32.20
N SER A 535 -4.50 -30.74 -33.32
CA SER A 535 -3.50 -30.13 -34.18
C SER A 535 -2.94 -28.85 -33.56
N ASP A 536 -1.63 -28.67 -33.67
CA ASP A 536 -0.89 -27.55 -33.08
C ASP A 536 -1.31 -26.19 -33.67
N ALA A 537 -1.80 -26.19 -34.92
CA ALA A 537 -2.36 -25.00 -35.58
C ALA A 537 -3.83 -24.76 -35.17
N GLU A 538 -4.66 -25.80 -35.15
CA GLU A 538 -6.09 -25.70 -34.80
C GLU A 538 -6.27 -25.28 -33.33
N ALA A 539 -5.44 -25.81 -32.42
CA ALA A 539 -5.44 -25.41 -31.01
C ALA A 539 -4.94 -23.95 -30.80
N ALA A 540 -4.13 -23.42 -31.73
CA ALA A 540 -3.74 -22.02 -31.74
C ALA A 540 -4.90 -21.12 -32.17
N THR A 541 -5.58 -21.46 -33.27
CA THR A 541 -6.79 -20.75 -33.75
C THR A 541 -7.90 -20.80 -32.70
N TRP A 542 -8.23 -21.98 -32.17
CA TRP A 542 -9.23 -22.16 -31.12
C TRP A 542 -9.01 -21.24 -29.92
N LEU A 543 -7.76 -21.06 -29.47
CA LEU A 543 -7.46 -20.16 -28.35
C LEU A 543 -7.70 -18.69 -28.70
N ILE A 544 -7.45 -18.30 -29.95
CA ILE A 544 -7.73 -16.95 -30.46
C ILE A 544 -9.25 -16.74 -30.57
N ASP A 545 -10.00 -17.71 -31.08
CA ASP A 545 -11.47 -17.68 -31.14
C ASP A 545 -12.08 -17.54 -29.74
N ARG A 546 -11.56 -18.29 -28.75
CA ARG A 546 -11.95 -18.13 -27.34
C ARG A 546 -11.69 -16.71 -26.84
N PHE A 547 -10.58 -16.08 -27.23
CA PHE A 547 -10.27 -14.71 -26.82
C PHE A 547 -11.10 -13.65 -27.55
N GLN A 548 -11.56 -13.89 -28.78
CA GLN A 548 -12.61 -13.07 -29.42
C GLN A 548 -13.94 -13.14 -28.64
N LEU A 549 -14.34 -14.34 -28.20
CA LEU A 549 -15.53 -14.51 -27.36
C LEU A 549 -15.38 -13.82 -25.99
N LYS A 550 -14.17 -13.80 -25.41
CA LYS A 550 -13.88 -12.99 -24.20
C LYS A 550 -14.02 -11.50 -24.46
N ASP A 551 -13.55 -11.03 -25.62
CA ASP A 551 -13.60 -9.61 -25.96
C ASP A 551 -15.05 -9.12 -26.03
N GLN A 552 -15.91 -9.88 -26.74
CA GLN A 552 -17.35 -9.62 -26.79
C GLN A 552 -18.01 -9.72 -25.42
N LEU A 553 -17.73 -10.76 -24.63
CA LEU A 553 -18.28 -10.89 -23.27
C LEU A 553 -17.93 -9.70 -22.36
N LEU A 554 -16.74 -9.10 -22.51
CA LEU A 554 -16.34 -7.91 -21.75
C LEU A 554 -16.93 -6.62 -22.32
N LEU A 555 -17.16 -6.54 -23.62
CA LEU A 555 -17.90 -5.45 -24.25
C LEU A 555 -19.37 -5.44 -23.81
N ASP A 556 -20.02 -6.61 -23.84
CA ASP A 556 -21.38 -6.81 -23.33
C ASP A 556 -21.46 -6.50 -21.83
N PHE A 557 -20.47 -6.94 -21.04
CA PHE A 557 -20.38 -6.64 -19.61
C PHE A 557 -20.29 -5.13 -19.33
N LYS A 558 -19.53 -4.36 -20.13
CA LYS A 558 -19.45 -2.89 -20.00
C LYS A 558 -20.81 -2.22 -20.23
N ALA A 559 -21.65 -2.77 -21.11
CA ALA A 559 -22.98 -2.22 -21.41
C ALA A 559 -24.07 -2.69 -20.42
N GLN A 560 -24.00 -3.94 -19.95
CA GLN A 560 -25.05 -4.58 -19.15
C GLN A 560 -24.75 -4.58 -17.64
N GLY A 561 -23.48 -4.45 -17.24
CA GLY A 561 -23.04 -4.54 -15.84
C GLY A 561 -23.13 -5.94 -15.23
N HIS A 562 -23.31 -6.98 -16.05
CA HIS A 562 -23.32 -8.38 -15.69
C HIS A 562 -22.89 -9.25 -16.89
N PHE A 563 -22.61 -10.54 -16.65
CA PHE A 563 -22.37 -11.54 -17.68
C PHE A 563 -23.68 -12.31 -18.03
N PRO A 564 -23.77 -12.99 -19.18
CA PRO A 564 -24.92 -13.84 -19.50
C PRO A 564 -25.00 -15.05 -18.56
N ASN A 565 -26.23 -15.50 -18.28
CA ASN A 565 -26.55 -16.60 -17.37
C ASN A 565 -25.95 -16.39 -15.96
N GLU A 566 -26.26 -15.27 -15.31
CA GLU A 566 -25.99 -15.07 -13.88
C GLU A 566 -26.63 -16.19 -13.05
N GLY A 567 -25.81 -16.93 -12.31
CA GLY A 567 -26.28 -17.86 -11.32
C GLY A 567 -26.43 -17.19 -9.96
N ASN A 568 -27.36 -17.68 -9.14
CA ASN A 568 -27.32 -17.46 -7.70
C ASN A 568 -26.09 -18.17 -7.12
N GLY A 569 -24.93 -17.53 -7.23
CA GLY A 569 -23.64 -18.04 -6.78
C GLY A 569 -23.71 -18.43 -5.30
N GLN A 570 -23.35 -19.68 -4.98
CA GLN A 570 -23.43 -20.17 -3.61
C GLN A 570 -22.68 -19.23 -2.66
N GLU A 571 -23.37 -18.68 -1.66
CA GLU A 571 -22.74 -17.83 -0.65
C GLU A 571 -21.60 -18.58 0.05
N LEU A 572 -20.46 -17.90 0.22
CA LEU A 572 -19.37 -18.44 1.00
C LEU A 572 -19.83 -18.60 2.47
N SER A 573 -19.91 -19.84 2.94
CA SER A 573 -20.44 -20.13 4.28
C SER A 573 -19.53 -19.58 5.36
N THR A 574 -19.98 -18.52 6.06
CA THR A 574 -19.23 -17.88 7.15
C THR A 574 -18.80 -18.89 8.22
N LEU A 575 -19.66 -19.87 8.54
CA LEU A 575 -19.32 -20.96 9.47
C LEU A 575 -18.12 -21.79 8.98
N LYS A 576 -18.03 -22.14 7.69
CA LYS A 576 -16.89 -22.88 7.14
C LYS A 576 -15.61 -22.03 7.18
N CYS A 577 -15.68 -20.75 6.85
CA CYS A 577 -14.54 -19.83 6.96
C CYS A 577 -14.01 -19.75 8.39
N LEU A 578 -14.89 -19.68 9.38
CA LEU A 578 -14.53 -19.61 10.80
C LEU A 578 -14.02 -20.94 11.34
N VAL A 579 -14.54 -22.07 10.87
CA VAL A 579 -13.96 -23.38 11.17
C VAL A 579 -12.56 -23.47 10.59
N ASN A 580 -12.33 -23.05 9.34
CA ASN A 580 -10.98 -23.01 8.75
C ASN A 580 -10.03 -22.08 9.54
N PHE A 581 -10.49 -20.87 9.87
CA PHE A 581 -9.75 -19.93 10.72
C PHE A 581 -9.44 -20.56 12.10
N THR A 582 -10.43 -21.16 12.76
CA THR A 582 -10.28 -21.79 14.08
C THR A 582 -9.39 -23.03 14.04
N VAL A 583 -9.40 -23.80 12.95
CA VAL A 583 -8.50 -24.96 12.73
C VAL A 583 -7.07 -24.49 12.50
N LEU A 584 -6.83 -23.48 11.64
CA LEU A 584 -5.54 -22.83 11.51
C LEU A 584 -5.04 -22.29 12.85
N SER A 585 -5.93 -21.65 13.62
CA SER A 585 -5.61 -21.15 14.95
C SER A 585 -5.27 -22.25 15.95
N ALA A 586 -6.02 -23.35 15.94
CA ALA A 586 -5.77 -24.50 16.77
C ALA A 586 -4.46 -25.22 16.40
N LEU A 587 -4.10 -25.28 15.10
CA LEU A 587 -2.84 -25.85 14.62
C LEU A 587 -1.64 -25.01 15.05
N ASN A 588 -1.66 -23.70 14.81
CA ASN A 588 -0.59 -22.78 15.24
C ASN A 588 -0.39 -22.80 16.77
N ILE A 589 -1.46 -23.01 17.54
CA ILE A 589 -1.39 -23.07 19.01
C ILE A 589 -1.08 -24.47 19.54
N PHE A 590 -1.43 -25.53 18.81
CA PHE A 590 -0.93 -26.87 19.11
C PHE A 590 0.59 -26.89 18.99
N ASP A 591 1.14 -26.36 17.90
CA ASP A 591 2.58 -26.20 17.67
C ASP A 591 3.26 -25.40 18.80
N ALA A 592 2.77 -24.18 19.08
CA ALA A 592 3.26 -23.37 20.20
C ALA A 592 3.15 -24.10 21.56
N SER A 593 2.08 -24.86 21.81
CA SER A 593 1.90 -25.59 23.07
C SER A 593 2.83 -26.80 23.21
N LEU A 594 3.11 -27.51 22.11
CA LEU A 594 4.07 -28.60 22.05
C LEU A 594 5.47 -28.08 22.39
N HIS A 595 5.81 -26.92 21.82
CA HIS A 595 7.05 -26.20 22.05
C HIS A 595 7.17 -25.66 23.49
N ILE A 596 6.09 -25.15 24.10
CA ILE A 596 6.08 -24.75 25.51
C ILE A 596 6.29 -25.98 26.42
N ARG A 597 5.70 -27.14 26.09
CA ARG A 597 5.88 -28.39 26.84
C ARG A 597 7.33 -28.89 26.79
N ALA A 598 8.02 -28.72 25.66
CA ALA A 598 9.44 -29.02 25.53
C ALA A 598 10.32 -28.09 26.42
N VAL A 599 9.96 -26.81 26.56
CA VAL A 599 10.69 -25.84 27.39
C VAL A 599 10.48 -26.07 28.89
N LYS A 600 9.27 -26.45 29.33
CA LYS A 600 8.93 -26.59 30.76
C LYS A 600 9.61 -27.79 31.45
N ASN A 601 10.09 -28.77 30.70
CA ASN A 601 10.64 -30.02 31.22
C ASN A 601 12.19 -30.07 31.24
N GLN A 602 12.90 -28.94 31.22
CA GLN A 602 14.36 -28.90 31.38
C GLN A 602 14.80 -28.50 32.81
N PRO A 603 15.79 -29.20 33.42
CA PRO A 603 16.52 -28.68 34.56
C PRO A 603 17.37 -27.48 34.13
N CYS A 604 17.49 -26.45 34.98
CA CYS A 604 18.07 -25.15 34.61
C CYS A 604 19.62 -25.13 34.74
N PRO A 605 20.41 -25.13 33.65
CA PRO A 605 21.87 -25.20 33.74
C PRO A 605 22.51 -23.81 33.74
N LEU A 606 23.68 -23.70 34.35
CA LEU A 606 24.43 -22.45 34.53
C LEU A 606 24.67 -21.66 33.22
N LYS A 607 24.53 -20.33 33.33
CA LYS A 607 24.90 -19.25 32.38
C LYS A 607 25.25 -19.66 30.92
N PRO A 608 24.26 -19.87 30.03
CA PRO A 608 24.46 -19.60 28.60
C PRO A 608 24.69 -18.08 28.37
N PRO A 609 25.21 -17.64 27.20
CA PRO A 609 25.44 -16.21 26.94
C PRO A 609 24.12 -15.42 26.79
N LEU A 610 23.70 -14.73 27.85
CA LEU A 610 22.41 -14.01 27.95
C LEU A 610 22.14 -12.94 26.87
N SER A 611 23.11 -12.54 26.04
CA SER A 611 22.95 -11.42 25.11
C SER A 611 22.05 -11.68 23.89
N GLN A 612 21.72 -12.95 23.57
CA GLN A 612 20.97 -13.33 22.36
C GLN A 612 19.57 -13.94 22.59
N LEU A 613 19.08 -14.10 23.84
CA LEU A 613 17.75 -14.71 24.11
C LEU A 613 16.77 -13.79 24.84
N ALA A 614 17.22 -12.95 25.77
CA ALA A 614 16.39 -11.92 26.36
C ALA A 614 16.15 -10.74 25.41
N SER A 615 16.41 -10.91 24.11
CA SER A 615 16.51 -9.84 23.12
C SER A 615 15.18 -9.38 22.59
N ASP A 616 14.41 -10.32 22.05
CA ASP A 616 13.26 -10.03 21.18
C ASP A 616 11.94 -9.97 21.95
N SER A 617 12.03 -10.02 23.29
CA SER A 617 10.90 -9.92 24.23
C SER A 617 10.04 -8.65 24.11
N ALA A 618 10.46 -7.63 23.35
CA ALA A 618 9.60 -6.50 23.02
C ALA A 618 8.50 -6.86 21.98
N VAL A 619 8.49 -8.08 21.45
CA VAL A 619 7.54 -8.57 20.43
C VAL A 619 6.81 -9.83 20.91
N TYR A 620 6.06 -9.68 22.01
CA TYR A 620 5.17 -10.74 22.50
C TYR A 620 3.68 -10.45 22.26
N VAL A 621 3.40 -10.09 21.01
CA VAL A 621 2.16 -10.45 20.29
C VAL A 621 2.67 -10.90 18.91
N PRO A 622 2.67 -12.21 18.56
CA PRO A 622 1.49 -13.07 18.66
C PRO A 622 1.74 -14.53 19.13
N CYS A 623 2.70 -14.82 20.02
CA CYS A 623 3.09 -16.22 20.42
C CYS A 623 1.98 -17.10 21.08
N LEU A 624 0.74 -16.61 21.20
CA LEU A 624 -0.45 -17.40 21.57
C LEU A 624 -1.65 -17.09 20.64
N CYS A 625 -1.47 -16.17 19.69
CA CYS A 625 -2.44 -15.11 19.40
C CYS A 625 -3.25 -15.35 18.12
N LEU A 626 -3.61 -16.61 17.84
CA LEU A 626 -4.57 -16.95 16.79
C LEU A 626 -5.93 -17.44 17.30
N ARG A 627 -6.06 -18.02 18.50
CA ARG A 627 -7.35 -18.48 19.05
C ARG A 627 -8.12 -17.30 19.62
N LEU A 628 -9.43 -17.23 19.36
CA LEU A 628 -10.40 -16.20 19.84
C LEU A 628 -10.44 -14.98 18.88
N THR A 629 -11.53 -14.38 18.34
CA THR A 629 -13.00 -14.58 17.99
C THR A 629 -13.10 -13.75 16.61
N PHE A 630 -14.04 -13.90 15.63
CA PHE A 630 -14.66 -12.82 14.77
C PHE A 630 -16.10 -13.18 14.37
N LEU A 631 -17.16 -12.55 14.90
CA LEU A 631 -18.55 -12.79 14.40
C LEU A 631 -19.68 -11.82 14.83
N PHE A 632 -20.40 -11.24 13.84
CA PHE A 632 -21.88 -11.00 13.71
C PHE A 632 -22.70 -9.82 14.33
N ARG A 633 -22.94 -8.75 13.52
CA ARG A 633 -24.19 -8.08 13.07
C ARG A 633 -24.25 -6.52 13.05
N VAL A 634 -24.30 -5.94 11.81
CA VAL A 634 -25.44 -5.14 11.21
C VAL A 634 -25.83 -3.77 11.85
N PRO A 635 -26.39 -2.73 11.15
CA PRO A 635 -26.86 -2.58 9.74
C PRO A 635 -26.32 -1.39 8.89
N LYS A 636 -26.77 -1.37 7.62
CA LYS A 636 -26.56 -0.45 6.46
C LYS A 636 -27.04 1.01 6.59
N ILE A 637 -26.51 1.89 5.70
CA ILE A 637 -27.13 2.68 4.57
C ILE A 637 -25.95 3.47 3.92
N GLY A 638 -25.59 3.39 2.63
CA GLY A 638 -26.22 3.95 1.40
C GLY A 638 -25.70 5.39 1.11
N SER A 639 -25.28 5.84 -0.10
CA SER A 639 -25.15 5.23 -1.45
C SER A 639 -24.51 6.24 -2.47
N HIS A 640 -23.96 5.77 -3.62
CA HIS A 640 -23.55 6.53 -4.84
C HIS A 640 -22.28 7.44 -4.74
N LEU A 641 -21.48 7.74 -5.78
CA LEU A 641 -21.55 7.52 -7.26
C LEU A 641 -20.12 7.40 -7.91
N ASN A 642 -20.02 7.17 -9.24
CA ASN A 642 -18.83 6.86 -10.09
C ASN A 642 -17.76 8.01 -10.15
N GLN A 643 -16.46 7.87 -10.51
CA GLN A 643 -15.58 6.86 -11.15
C GLN A 643 -15.42 6.88 -12.71
N GLN A 644 -14.25 7.30 -13.25
CA GLN A 644 -13.56 7.01 -14.57
C GLN A 644 -12.55 8.16 -14.95
N HIS A 645 -11.51 8.09 -15.84
CA HIS A 645 -10.57 7.08 -16.43
C HIS A 645 -9.82 7.74 -17.66
N LEU A 646 -8.63 7.37 -18.21
CA LEU A 646 -7.74 6.17 -18.18
C LEU A 646 -6.25 6.45 -18.67
N ILE A 647 -5.33 5.52 -18.36
CA ILE A 647 -3.87 5.39 -18.66
C ILE A 647 -3.48 5.26 -20.16
N LEU A 648 -2.26 5.67 -20.61
CA LEU A 648 -1.62 5.21 -21.89
C LEU A 648 -0.10 5.53 -22.11
N SER A 649 0.82 4.55 -21.97
CA SER A 649 2.29 4.75 -21.84
C SER A 649 3.20 4.52 -23.10
N THR A 650 4.52 4.82 -23.00
CA THR A 650 5.78 4.24 -23.59
C THR A 650 5.81 3.37 -24.91
N GLU A 651 6.88 2.87 -25.56
CA GLU A 651 8.37 2.79 -25.62
C GLU A 651 8.71 2.50 -27.12
N VAL A 652 9.97 2.57 -27.59
CA VAL A 652 10.60 1.53 -28.47
C VAL A 652 12.14 1.75 -28.59
N SER A 653 12.89 0.67 -28.81
CA SER A 653 14.33 0.73 -29.15
C SER A 653 14.76 -0.41 -30.07
N GLU A 654 15.41 -0.14 -31.20
CA GLU A 654 16.49 -0.96 -31.80
C GLU A 654 17.02 -0.38 -33.14
N LYS A 655 18.34 -0.25 -33.28
CA LYS A 655 19.11 -0.40 -34.54
C LYS A 655 20.62 -0.44 -34.24
N ARG A 656 21.43 -0.91 -35.18
CA ARG A 656 22.88 -1.13 -35.01
C ARG A 656 23.66 -0.89 -36.32
N MET A 657 24.87 -0.35 -36.17
CA MET A 657 26.06 -0.49 -37.03
C MET A 657 26.25 0.52 -38.19
N GLU A 658 27.50 0.99 -38.29
CA GLU A 658 28.16 1.91 -39.25
C GLU A 658 28.42 3.36 -38.78
N VAL A 659 29.48 4.08 -39.17
CA VAL A 659 30.94 3.76 -39.22
C VAL A 659 31.75 5.06 -39.46
N VAL A 660 32.78 5.34 -38.64
CA VAL A 660 33.95 6.25 -38.87
C VAL A 660 33.76 7.80 -38.93
N ASP A 661 34.68 8.51 -38.23
CA ASP A 661 35.12 9.93 -38.36
C ASP A 661 34.14 11.11 -38.10
N SER A 662 34.58 12.31 -37.65
CA SER A 662 35.92 12.81 -37.24
C SER A 662 35.82 13.97 -36.20
N HIS A 663 36.98 14.32 -35.63
CA HIS A 663 37.44 15.53 -34.93
C HIS A 663 36.63 16.85 -35.08
N GLN A 664 36.72 17.86 -34.21
CA GLN A 664 37.30 18.06 -32.86
C GLN A 664 37.02 19.54 -32.48
N ASN A 665 36.45 19.87 -31.31
CA ASN A 665 36.67 21.21 -30.73
C ASN A 665 36.40 21.30 -29.21
N TYR A 666 37.50 21.54 -28.51
CA TYR A 666 37.70 22.27 -27.25
C TYR A 666 36.49 22.84 -26.47
N LEU A 667 36.29 22.31 -25.26
CA LEU A 667 36.65 22.94 -23.96
C LEU A 667 36.41 24.47 -23.82
N ASN A 668 35.71 25.00 -22.80
CA ASN A 668 35.15 24.41 -21.58
C ASN A 668 33.84 25.10 -21.19
N ASP A 669 32.91 24.36 -20.56
CA ASP A 669 32.49 24.72 -19.20
C ASP A 669 31.99 23.48 -18.43
N ILE A 670 32.13 23.46 -17.10
CA ILE A 670 31.78 22.28 -16.27
C ILE A 670 30.37 22.45 -15.70
N SER A 671 29.36 22.04 -16.48
CA SER A 671 28.00 21.88 -16.01
C SER A 671 27.74 20.44 -15.54
N ILE A 672 27.13 20.29 -14.35
CA ILE A 672 26.71 18.99 -13.82
C ILE A 672 25.40 18.60 -14.52
N SER A 673 25.54 17.95 -15.69
CA SER A 673 24.39 17.42 -16.43
C SER A 673 23.73 16.27 -15.67
N GLY A 674 22.67 16.58 -14.93
CA GLY A 674 21.73 15.58 -14.44
C GLY A 674 20.97 14.93 -15.60
N ASN A 675 20.42 13.74 -15.39
CA ASN A 675 19.62 13.06 -16.40
C ASN A 675 18.50 13.97 -16.92
N VAL A 676 18.51 14.28 -18.22
CA VAL A 676 17.42 15.00 -18.89
C VAL A 676 16.21 14.07 -18.98
N GLY A 677 15.32 14.18 -18.01
CA GLY A 677 13.91 13.87 -18.21
C GLY A 677 13.27 15.00 -19.02
N ASN A 678 12.28 14.68 -19.86
CA ASN A 678 11.51 15.73 -20.55
C ASN A 678 10.85 16.66 -19.52
N ALA A 679 11.07 17.96 -19.68
CA ALA A 679 10.38 19.00 -18.93
C ALA A 679 9.03 19.30 -19.60
N THR A 680 7.99 19.52 -18.79
CA THR A 680 6.64 19.88 -19.27
C THR A 680 6.64 21.29 -19.85
N VAL A 681 6.09 21.49 -21.06
CA VAL A 681 6.01 22.80 -21.70
C VAL A 681 4.68 23.48 -21.39
N PHE A 682 4.74 24.63 -20.73
CA PHE A 682 3.62 25.55 -20.59
C PHE A 682 3.63 26.57 -21.72
N THR A 683 2.61 26.57 -22.58
CA THR A 683 2.36 27.63 -23.57
C THR A 683 1.28 28.57 -23.03
N LEU A 684 1.63 29.83 -22.74
CA LEU A 684 0.67 30.85 -22.32
C LEU A 684 0.31 31.73 -23.52
N GLN A 685 -0.98 31.89 -23.83
CA GLN A 685 -1.48 32.67 -24.97
C GLN A 685 -2.52 33.70 -24.53
N ASN A 686 -2.37 34.96 -24.97
CA ASN A 686 -3.38 35.99 -24.77
C ASN A 686 -4.31 36.09 -26.00
N GLN A 687 -5.59 35.74 -25.84
CA GLN A 687 -6.65 35.96 -26.83
C GLN A 687 -7.60 37.12 -26.45
N CYS A 688 -7.30 37.86 -25.38
CA CYS A 688 -8.02 39.08 -25.01
C CYS A 688 -7.71 40.21 -26.01
N SER A 689 -8.63 41.16 -26.12
CA SER A 689 -8.47 42.38 -26.94
C SER A 689 -7.44 43.39 -26.38
N TYR A 690 -6.94 43.15 -25.17
CA TYR A 690 -6.02 44.02 -24.42
C TYR A 690 -4.77 43.28 -23.93
N THR A 691 -3.70 44.04 -23.68
CA THR A 691 -2.47 43.53 -23.06
C THR A 691 -2.77 43.00 -21.67
N LEU A 692 -2.22 41.83 -21.38
CA LEU A 692 -2.18 41.24 -20.05
C LEU A 692 -0.75 41.26 -19.51
N TRP A 693 -0.63 41.17 -18.20
CA TRP A 693 0.62 40.87 -17.54
C TRP A 693 0.46 39.59 -16.73
N PRO A 694 0.74 38.41 -17.30
CA PRO A 694 0.71 37.19 -16.52
C PRO A 694 1.63 37.27 -15.28
N GLY A 695 1.16 36.73 -14.17
CA GLY A 695 1.96 36.45 -12.98
C GLY A 695 2.17 34.94 -12.84
N THR A 696 3.30 34.54 -12.23
CA THR A 696 3.62 33.13 -11.98
C THR A 696 4.14 32.97 -10.55
N LEU A 697 3.91 31.79 -9.94
CA LEU A 697 4.44 31.46 -8.61
C LEU A 697 4.63 29.96 -8.48
N SER A 698 5.79 29.49 -7.99
CA SER A 698 5.98 28.09 -7.59
C SER A 698 5.59 27.90 -6.12
N GLY A 699 4.65 27.00 -5.85
CA GLY A 699 4.19 26.66 -4.50
C GLY A 699 5.15 25.75 -3.73
N ASN A 700 6.05 25.04 -4.42
CA ASN A 700 7.05 24.16 -3.82
C ASN A 700 8.51 24.64 -3.98
N GLY A 701 8.73 25.83 -4.57
CA GLY A 701 10.05 26.44 -4.71
C GLY A 701 10.99 25.74 -5.71
N ALA A 702 10.46 24.92 -6.61
CA ALA A 702 11.27 24.13 -7.55
C ALA A 702 11.90 24.98 -8.67
N ALA A 703 11.15 25.90 -9.26
CA ALA A 703 11.61 26.87 -10.26
C ALA A 703 10.59 28.01 -10.43
N THR A 704 11.03 29.26 -10.57
CA THR A 704 10.15 30.37 -10.96
C THR A 704 10.12 30.46 -12.49
N LEU A 705 8.94 30.37 -13.11
CA LEU A 705 8.79 30.37 -14.56
C LEU A 705 8.53 31.78 -15.08
N GLY A 706 9.20 32.20 -16.16
CA GLY A 706 9.02 33.56 -16.72
C GLY A 706 9.29 34.68 -15.71
N ASP A 707 10.31 34.49 -14.85
CA ASP A 707 10.78 35.45 -13.85
C ASP A 707 9.69 36.04 -12.94
N GLY A 708 8.64 35.25 -12.66
CA GLY A 708 7.51 35.59 -11.80
C GLY A 708 6.44 36.45 -12.48
N GLY A 709 6.70 36.99 -13.66
CA GLY A 709 5.71 37.76 -14.41
C GLY A 709 6.30 38.62 -15.52
N PHE A 710 5.51 38.82 -16.57
CA PHE A 710 5.95 39.41 -17.84
C PHE A 710 4.76 40.07 -18.57
N THR A 711 5.02 40.80 -19.66
CA THR A 711 4.00 41.42 -20.51
C THR A 711 3.59 40.47 -21.64
N LEU A 712 2.29 40.30 -21.90
CA LEU A 712 1.74 39.47 -22.99
C LEU A 712 0.66 40.24 -23.77
N VAL A 713 1.05 40.76 -24.93
CA VAL A 713 0.18 41.57 -25.82
C VAL A 713 -0.89 40.72 -26.52
N PRO A 714 -1.99 41.32 -27.05
CA PRO A 714 -3.03 40.58 -27.77
C PRO A 714 -2.50 39.68 -28.88
N GLY A 715 -2.98 38.45 -28.95
CA GLY A 715 -2.58 37.43 -29.93
C GLY A 715 -1.24 36.76 -29.68
N ALA A 716 -0.41 37.27 -28.77
CA ALA A 716 0.91 36.72 -28.50
C ALA A 716 0.86 35.44 -27.63
N SER A 717 1.89 34.62 -27.77
CA SER A 717 2.14 33.46 -26.91
C SER A 717 3.61 33.36 -26.49
N VAL A 718 3.85 32.73 -25.34
CA VAL A 718 5.18 32.45 -24.78
C VAL A 718 5.22 31.01 -24.26
N GLN A 719 6.41 30.41 -24.20
CA GLN A 719 6.62 29.05 -23.70
C GLN A 719 7.61 29.02 -22.53
N PHE A 720 7.31 28.20 -21.52
CA PHE A 720 8.17 27.91 -20.38
C PHE A 720 8.30 26.39 -20.18
N GLN A 721 9.45 25.94 -19.70
CA GLN A 721 9.68 24.54 -19.33
C GLN A 721 9.65 24.38 -17.81
N ALA A 722 8.82 23.48 -17.32
CA ALA A 722 8.70 23.15 -15.90
C ALA A 722 9.43 21.84 -15.57
N PRO A 723 10.25 21.79 -14.50
CA PRO A 723 10.91 20.55 -14.09
C PRO A 723 9.88 19.53 -13.58
N PRO A 724 10.16 18.22 -13.67
CA PRO A 724 9.34 17.19 -13.04
C PRO A 724 9.17 17.46 -11.54
N GLY A 725 7.94 17.34 -11.04
CA GLY A 725 7.57 17.70 -9.68
C GLY A 725 7.28 19.19 -9.46
N TRP A 726 7.28 20.06 -10.48
CA TRP A 726 6.94 21.48 -10.33
C TRP A 726 5.48 21.67 -9.86
N SER A 727 5.30 22.40 -8.77
CA SER A 727 3.98 22.82 -8.29
C SER A 727 3.92 24.34 -8.24
N GLY A 728 2.82 24.93 -8.70
CA GLY A 728 2.71 26.36 -8.90
C GLY A 728 1.42 26.80 -9.60
N ARG A 729 1.31 28.10 -9.86
CA ARG A 729 0.12 28.72 -10.45
C ARG A 729 0.47 29.88 -11.37
N PHE A 730 -0.43 30.15 -12.31
CA PHE A 730 -0.39 31.32 -13.20
C PHE A 730 -1.71 32.11 -13.07
N TRP A 731 -1.67 33.40 -13.36
CA TRP A 731 -2.87 34.25 -13.41
C TRP A 731 -2.67 35.44 -14.34
N GLY A 732 -3.77 36.08 -14.76
CA GLY A 732 -3.73 37.28 -15.59
C GLY A 732 -3.90 38.53 -14.73
N ARG A 733 -3.08 39.57 -14.97
CA ARG A 733 -3.23 40.90 -14.36
C ARG A 733 -3.69 41.90 -15.42
N THR A 734 -4.65 42.76 -15.06
CA THR A 734 -5.23 43.77 -15.97
C THR A 734 -4.98 45.20 -15.47
N GLY A 735 -4.98 46.15 -16.42
CA GLY A 735 -4.81 47.57 -16.13
C GLY A 735 -3.48 47.92 -15.46
N CYS A 736 -2.40 47.24 -15.84
CA CYS A 736 -1.10 47.46 -15.21
C CYS A 736 -0.34 48.64 -15.83
N THR A 737 0.34 49.40 -14.99
CA THR A 737 1.42 50.31 -15.37
C THR A 737 2.67 49.95 -14.58
N PHE A 738 3.80 49.80 -15.28
CA PHE A 738 5.12 49.55 -14.70
C PHE A 738 6.13 50.51 -15.30
N ASP A 739 7.14 50.90 -14.51
CA ASP A 739 8.29 51.67 -14.95
C ASP A 739 9.42 50.77 -15.50
N GLU A 740 10.54 51.38 -15.90
CA GLU A 740 11.72 50.69 -16.45
C GLU A 740 12.41 49.74 -15.44
N SER A 741 12.14 49.88 -14.14
CA SER A 741 12.61 48.95 -13.10
C SER A 741 11.66 47.76 -12.88
N GLY A 742 10.50 47.75 -13.54
CA GLY A 742 9.43 46.79 -13.28
C GLY A 742 8.61 47.11 -12.02
N SER A 743 8.73 48.31 -11.45
CA SER A 743 7.92 48.76 -10.31
C SER A 743 6.65 49.46 -10.80
N GLY A 744 5.52 49.30 -10.11
CA GLY A 744 4.24 49.78 -10.63
C GLY A 744 3.02 49.28 -9.88
N LYS A 745 1.90 49.11 -10.60
CA LYS A 745 0.63 48.59 -10.05
C LYS A 745 -0.31 48.06 -11.15
N CYS A 746 -1.09 47.03 -10.84
CA CYS A 746 -2.24 46.55 -11.62
C CYS A 746 -3.59 46.87 -10.93
N ILE A 747 -4.68 46.89 -11.72
CA ILE A 747 -6.06 47.05 -11.21
C ILE A 747 -6.57 45.71 -10.64
N THR A 748 -6.22 44.58 -11.25
CA THR A 748 -6.61 43.23 -10.79
C THR A 748 -5.40 42.28 -10.77
N GLY A 749 -5.38 41.32 -9.83
CA GLY A 749 -4.32 40.32 -9.70
C GLY A 749 -2.92 40.84 -9.31
N ASP A 750 -2.82 42.10 -8.85
CA ASP A 750 -1.53 42.70 -8.45
C ASP A 750 -0.81 41.87 -7.39
N CYS A 751 0.51 41.72 -7.51
CA CYS A 751 1.30 40.80 -6.69
C CYS A 751 2.33 41.51 -5.78
N GLY A 752 2.10 42.79 -5.46
CA GLY A 752 2.97 43.60 -4.61
C GLY A 752 3.58 44.82 -5.31
N GLY A 753 2.99 45.28 -6.41
CA GLY A 753 3.48 46.42 -7.19
C GLY A 753 4.72 46.15 -8.05
N THR A 754 4.98 44.88 -8.40
CA THR A 754 6.13 44.47 -9.23
C THR A 754 5.71 43.68 -10.46
N LEU A 755 6.45 43.82 -11.56
CA LEU A 755 6.27 43.06 -12.79
C LEU A 755 6.56 41.57 -12.53
N SER A 756 7.74 41.27 -11.97
CA SER A 756 8.11 39.96 -11.43
C SER A 756 7.42 39.71 -10.08
N CYS A 757 6.49 38.76 -10.02
CA CYS A 757 5.80 38.41 -8.79
C CYS A 757 6.65 37.53 -7.87
N VAL A 758 6.72 37.90 -6.59
CA VAL A 758 7.32 37.08 -5.51
C VAL A 758 6.27 36.46 -4.59
N GLY A 759 5.00 36.81 -4.77
CA GLY A 759 3.84 36.29 -4.07
C GLY A 759 2.67 36.04 -5.03
N GLY A 760 1.51 35.64 -4.49
CA GLY A 760 0.30 35.49 -5.28
C GLY A 760 -0.30 36.83 -5.71
N GLY A 761 -1.11 36.81 -6.76
CA GLY A 761 -1.96 37.96 -7.12
C GLY A 761 -3.04 38.21 -6.06
N ALA A 762 -3.34 39.47 -5.82
CA ALA A 762 -4.37 39.89 -4.87
C ALA A 762 -5.79 39.58 -5.39
N PRO A 763 -6.64 38.89 -4.60
CA PRO A 763 -8.05 38.69 -4.93
C PRO A 763 -8.82 40.01 -5.15
N PRO A 764 -9.75 40.10 -6.12
CA PRO A 764 -10.18 39.03 -7.02
C PRO A 764 -9.20 38.71 -8.16
N VAL A 765 -8.93 37.42 -8.36
CA VAL A 765 -8.09 36.93 -9.45
C VAL A 765 -8.50 35.51 -9.87
N SER A 766 -8.68 35.30 -11.18
CA SER A 766 -8.83 33.97 -11.75
C SER A 766 -7.46 33.27 -11.75
N LEU A 767 -7.35 32.11 -11.11
CA LEU A 767 -6.13 31.32 -11.06
C LEU A 767 -6.20 30.14 -12.05
N VAL A 768 -5.03 29.70 -12.49
CA VAL A 768 -4.81 28.33 -12.96
C VAL A 768 -3.69 27.71 -12.13
N GLU A 769 -3.95 26.54 -11.56
CA GLU A 769 -3.07 25.88 -10.60
C GLU A 769 -2.60 24.53 -11.15
N PHE A 770 -1.36 24.13 -10.85
CA PHE A 770 -0.69 22.94 -11.39
C PHE A 770 0.17 22.23 -10.34
N THR A 771 0.23 20.92 -10.41
CA THR A 771 1.26 20.09 -9.78
C THR A 771 1.67 18.99 -10.75
N ILE A 772 2.84 19.14 -11.36
CA ILE A 772 3.42 18.26 -12.37
C ILE A 772 4.01 16.99 -11.71
N GLY A 773 3.89 15.85 -12.38
CA GLY A 773 4.43 14.57 -11.96
C GLY A 773 5.96 14.57 -11.79
N THR A 774 6.48 13.78 -10.84
CA THR A 774 7.94 13.68 -10.61
C THR A 774 8.61 12.72 -11.60
N ASN A 775 7.85 11.75 -12.12
CA ASN A 775 8.28 10.75 -13.09
C ASN A 775 7.39 10.82 -14.35
N PRO A 776 7.85 10.40 -15.54
CA PRO A 776 7.07 10.47 -16.79
C PRO A 776 5.78 9.63 -16.87
N ASN A 777 5.41 8.92 -15.79
CA ASN A 777 4.15 8.17 -15.68
C ASN A 777 3.33 8.59 -14.44
N ASP A 778 3.75 9.62 -13.70
CA ASP A 778 2.97 10.19 -12.61
C ASP A 778 1.83 11.05 -13.18
N LYS A 779 0.75 11.28 -12.41
CA LYS A 779 -0.28 12.24 -12.80
C LYS A 779 0.17 13.67 -12.47
N ASP A 780 0.10 14.53 -13.47
CA ASP A 780 -0.07 15.96 -13.29
C ASP A 780 -1.50 16.23 -12.81
N PHE A 781 -1.66 17.16 -11.88
CA PHE A 781 -2.95 17.69 -11.43
C PHE A 781 -3.04 19.14 -11.85
N TYR A 782 -4.17 19.57 -12.39
CA TYR A 782 -4.39 20.96 -12.80
C TYR A 782 -5.85 21.37 -12.75
N ASP A 783 -6.08 22.65 -12.51
CA ASP A 783 -7.42 23.23 -12.42
C ASP A 783 -7.42 24.72 -12.76
N VAL A 784 -8.61 25.26 -12.98
CA VAL A 784 -8.86 26.71 -13.01
C VAL A 784 -9.65 27.03 -11.75
N SER A 785 -9.19 27.99 -10.96
CA SER A 785 -9.65 28.24 -9.60
C SER A 785 -10.20 29.66 -9.46
N LEU A 786 -11.44 29.74 -8.98
CA LEU A 786 -12.19 30.96 -8.69
C LEU A 786 -12.39 31.16 -7.18
N VAL A 787 -11.69 30.38 -6.35
CA VAL A 787 -11.69 30.50 -4.88
C VAL A 787 -11.19 31.88 -4.45
N ASP A 788 -10.20 32.41 -5.17
CA ASP A 788 -9.66 33.77 -5.06
C ASP A 788 -10.41 34.78 -5.95
N GLY A 789 -11.58 34.43 -6.51
CA GLY A 789 -12.42 35.30 -7.34
C GLY A 789 -12.27 35.11 -8.85
N TYR A 790 -12.78 36.05 -9.63
CA TYR A 790 -12.66 36.09 -11.09
C TYR A 790 -12.24 37.49 -11.54
N ASN A 791 -11.33 37.60 -12.50
CA ASN A 791 -11.04 38.86 -13.20
C ASN A 791 -11.00 38.69 -14.73
N VAL A 792 -10.31 37.65 -15.22
CA VAL A 792 -10.08 37.36 -16.64
C VAL A 792 -10.53 35.93 -16.94
N GLY A 793 -11.07 35.69 -18.13
CA GLY A 793 -11.44 34.34 -18.58
C GLY A 793 -10.19 33.48 -18.79
N LEU A 794 -10.20 32.26 -18.26
CA LEU A 794 -9.06 31.32 -18.31
C LEU A 794 -9.49 29.97 -18.86
N GLY A 795 -8.58 29.29 -19.55
CA GLY A 795 -8.75 27.90 -19.95
C GLY A 795 -7.43 27.16 -20.05
N VAL A 796 -7.44 25.88 -19.69
CA VAL A 796 -6.32 24.93 -19.84
C VAL A 796 -6.71 23.82 -20.77
N LYS A 797 -5.87 23.59 -21.78
CA LYS A 797 -5.95 22.42 -22.66
C LYS A 797 -4.65 21.63 -22.60
N ALA A 798 -4.73 20.38 -22.18
CA ALA A 798 -3.64 19.42 -22.33
C ALA A 798 -3.31 19.23 -23.83
N LEU A 799 -2.02 19.24 -24.17
CA LEU A 799 -1.47 19.01 -25.49
C LEU A 799 -0.72 17.67 -25.45
N GLY A 800 -1.33 16.65 -26.04
CA GLY A 800 -0.84 15.28 -25.90
C GLY A 800 -1.11 14.72 -24.49
N GLY A 801 -0.21 13.87 -24.02
CA GLY A 801 -0.36 13.11 -22.78
C GLY A 801 -1.50 12.10 -22.79
N TYR A 802 -1.79 11.56 -21.61
CA TYR A 802 -2.79 10.52 -21.37
C TYR A 802 -3.37 10.62 -19.95
N GLY A 803 -4.56 10.10 -19.70
CA GLY A 803 -5.28 10.29 -18.45
C GLY A 803 -6.68 10.81 -18.70
N ASP A 804 -7.20 11.61 -17.77
CA ASP A 804 -8.52 12.21 -17.90
C ASP A 804 -8.43 13.44 -18.84
N CYS A 805 -7.34 14.22 -18.77
CA CYS A 805 -6.88 15.26 -19.70
C CYS A 805 -7.95 16.27 -20.16
N GLN A 806 -8.95 16.53 -19.31
CA GLN A 806 -10.09 17.38 -19.61
C GLN A 806 -9.73 18.87 -19.69
N TYR A 807 -10.61 19.65 -20.30
CA TYR A 807 -10.49 21.11 -20.35
C TYR A 807 -10.96 21.74 -19.02
N ALA A 808 -10.02 22.23 -18.22
CA ALA A 808 -10.33 23.07 -17.07
C ALA A 808 -10.53 24.52 -17.53
N GLY A 809 -11.53 25.25 -17.04
CA GLY A 809 -11.76 26.59 -17.56
C GLY A 809 -12.93 27.37 -16.98
N CYS A 810 -12.81 28.69 -17.11
CA CYS A 810 -13.89 29.64 -16.91
C CYS A 810 -13.93 30.60 -18.10
N VAL A 811 -14.76 30.25 -19.08
CA VAL A 811 -14.85 30.91 -20.41
C VAL A 811 -16.03 31.89 -20.51
N THR A 812 -16.82 31.98 -19.44
CA THR A 812 -17.98 32.86 -19.29
C THR A 812 -17.54 34.19 -18.69
N GLY A 813 -17.96 35.31 -19.27
CA GLY A 813 -17.62 36.66 -18.79
C GLY A 813 -18.31 37.04 -17.46
N LEU A 814 -17.87 36.42 -16.35
CA LEU A 814 -18.48 36.51 -15.02
C LEU A 814 -18.65 37.95 -14.50
N ASN A 815 -17.78 38.89 -14.92
CA ASN A 815 -17.89 40.32 -14.59
C ASN A 815 -19.26 40.93 -14.96
N SER A 816 -19.90 40.46 -16.03
CA SER A 816 -21.23 40.94 -16.45
C SER A 816 -22.36 40.51 -15.51
N ASN A 817 -22.25 39.31 -14.92
CA ASN A 817 -23.26 38.68 -14.06
C ASN A 817 -22.90 38.73 -12.56
N CYS A 818 -21.84 39.44 -12.19
CA CYS A 818 -21.36 39.53 -10.82
C CYS A 818 -22.42 40.21 -9.89
N PRO A 819 -22.76 39.61 -8.74
CA PRO A 819 -23.59 40.26 -7.70
C PRO A 819 -23.00 41.59 -7.23
N ALA A 820 -23.84 42.58 -6.91
CA ALA A 820 -23.40 43.95 -6.62
C ALA A 820 -22.42 44.04 -5.45
N GLU A 821 -22.64 43.20 -4.44
CA GLU A 821 -21.85 43.00 -3.22
C GLU A 821 -20.49 42.32 -3.47
N LEU A 822 -20.29 41.71 -4.65
CA LEU A 822 -19.03 41.06 -5.05
C LEU A 822 -18.23 41.87 -6.09
N ARG A 823 -18.79 42.92 -6.68
CA ARG A 823 -18.14 43.70 -7.77
C ARG A 823 -16.89 44.44 -7.29
N VAL A 824 -15.86 44.42 -8.13
CA VAL A 824 -14.81 45.43 -8.15
C VAL A 824 -15.05 46.32 -9.36
N LEU A 825 -15.20 47.62 -9.11
CA LEU A 825 -15.43 48.63 -10.12
C LEU A 825 -14.13 49.41 -10.41
N ASP A 826 -13.84 49.64 -11.68
CA ASP A 826 -12.95 50.71 -12.13
C ASP A 826 -13.66 51.55 -13.20
N SER A 827 -13.49 52.88 -13.16
CA SER A 827 -14.03 53.80 -14.16
C SER A 827 -15.55 53.66 -14.43
N GLY A 828 -16.31 53.08 -13.49
CA GLY A 828 -17.75 52.78 -13.60
C GLY A 828 -18.09 51.36 -14.10
N SER A 829 -17.12 50.60 -14.60
CA SER A 829 -17.28 49.25 -15.14
C SER A 829 -16.88 48.17 -14.13
N THR A 830 -17.51 47.00 -14.18
CA THR A 830 -17.08 45.84 -13.37
C THR A 830 -15.86 45.18 -14.02
N VAL A 831 -14.69 45.30 -13.37
CA VAL A 831 -13.42 44.75 -13.87
C VAL A 831 -13.04 43.41 -13.24
N ALA A 832 -13.66 43.06 -12.10
CA ALA A 832 -13.50 41.77 -11.45
C ALA A 832 -14.67 41.45 -10.50
N CYS A 833 -14.80 40.19 -10.11
CA CYS A 833 -15.79 39.68 -9.16
C CYS A 833 -15.12 38.91 -8.01
N LYS A 834 -15.33 39.34 -6.77
CA LYS A 834 -14.83 38.67 -5.56
C LYS A 834 -15.51 37.32 -5.35
N SER A 835 -14.77 36.35 -4.83
CA SER A 835 -15.40 35.21 -4.15
C SER A 835 -16.04 35.67 -2.84
N ALA A 836 -16.99 34.88 -2.31
CA ALA A 836 -17.62 35.20 -1.03
C ALA A 836 -16.61 35.25 0.15
N CYS A 837 -15.53 34.47 0.09
CA CYS A 837 -14.45 34.57 1.06
C CYS A 837 -13.75 35.94 0.98
N ALA A 838 -13.37 36.38 -0.22
CA ALA A 838 -12.72 37.68 -0.44
C ALA A 838 -13.64 38.90 -0.20
N ALA A 839 -14.97 38.69 -0.14
CA ALA A 839 -15.95 39.74 0.16
C ALA A 839 -16.31 39.83 1.65
N PHE A 840 -16.50 38.69 2.33
CA PHE A 840 -17.08 38.64 3.68
C PHE A 840 -16.14 38.09 4.76
N ASN A 841 -15.06 37.38 4.39
CA ASN A 841 -14.10 36.75 5.31
C ASN A 841 -14.75 35.85 6.40
N ALA A 842 -15.92 35.27 6.12
CA ALA A 842 -16.66 34.44 7.07
C ALA A 842 -16.26 32.96 6.97
N PRO A 843 -16.21 32.19 8.08
CA PRO A 843 -15.77 30.79 8.08
C PRO A 843 -16.49 29.88 7.09
N GLU A 844 -17.79 30.10 6.88
CA GLU A 844 -18.64 29.36 5.96
C GLU A 844 -18.37 29.63 4.48
N PHE A 845 -17.74 30.77 4.14
CA PHE A 845 -17.34 31.09 2.76
C PHE A 845 -15.86 30.77 2.50
N CYS A 846 -15.01 30.88 3.52
CA CYS A 846 -13.58 30.57 3.44
C CYS A 846 -13.24 29.12 3.81
N CYS A 847 -14.23 28.30 4.22
CA CYS A 847 -14.06 26.94 4.73
C CYS A 847 -13.03 26.85 5.87
N THR A 848 -13.15 27.71 6.88
CA THR A 848 -12.26 27.76 8.05
C THR A 848 -13.00 27.45 9.36
N ALA A 849 -12.27 27.34 10.47
CA ALA A 849 -12.80 26.99 11.80
C ALA A 849 -13.70 25.74 11.75
N ASP A 850 -14.95 25.83 12.21
CA ASP A 850 -15.91 24.70 12.22
C ASP A 850 -16.27 24.22 10.79
N HIS A 851 -16.07 25.06 9.77
CA HIS A 851 -16.26 24.75 8.35
C HIS A 851 -14.99 24.18 7.68
N ALA A 852 -13.92 23.88 8.41
CA ALA A 852 -12.65 23.37 7.87
C ALA A 852 -12.65 21.88 7.44
N THR A 853 -13.78 21.40 6.90
CA THR A 853 -13.88 20.11 6.18
C THR A 853 -14.91 20.17 5.04
N PRO A 854 -14.81 19.35 3.98
CA PRO A 854 -15.85 19.24 2.95
C PRO A 854 -17.22 18.78 3.48
N GLN A 855 -17.27 18.21 4.70
CA GLN A 855 -18.53 17.81 5.35
C GLN A 855 -19.18 18.96 6.13
N THR A 856 -18.48 20.10 6.32
CA THR A 856 -18.96 21.24 7.09
C THR A 856 -18.97 22.56 6.31
N CYS A 857 -18.11 22.74 5.29
CA CYS A 857 -18.30 23.77 4.27
C CYS A 857 -19.20 23.23 3.16
N SER A 858 -20.46 23.66 3.11
CA SER A 858 -21.38 23.36 2.01
C SER A 858 -21.32 24.44 0.93
N PRO A 859 -21.64 24.13 -0.34
CA PRO A 859 -21.81 25.14 -1.37
C PRO A 859 -22.80 26.24 -0.95
N THR A 860 -22.51 27.49 -1.31
CA THR A 860 -23.31 28.67 -0.96
C THR A 860 -23.89 29.31 -2.21
N GLN A 861 -24.85 30.23 -2.07
CA GLN A 861 -25.46 30.93 -3.22
C GLN A 861 -24.44 31.59 -4.15
N TYR A 862 -23.30 32.03 -3.60
CA TYR A 862 -22.22 32.66 -4.36
C TYR A 862 -21.32 31.65 -5.09
N SER A 863 -20.93 30.54 -4.43
CA SER A 863 -20.13 29.50 -5.10
C SER A 863 -20.95 28.76 -6.14
N VAL A 864 -22.24 28.51 -5.89
CA VAL A 864 -23.17 27.97 -6.90
C VAL A 864 -23.31 28.90 -8.11
N LEU A 865 -23.28 30.22 -7.94
CA LEU A 865 -23.26 31.17 -9.08
C LEU A 865 -22.00 31.00 -9.93
N PHE A 866 -20.83 30.88 -9.29
CA PHE A 866 -19.56 30.67 -10.00
C PHE A 866 -19.51 29.29 -10.69
N LYS A 867 -19.93 28.21 -10.01
CA LYS A 867 -20.00 26.85 -10.54
C LYS A 867 -20.97 26.73 -11.72
N ASN A 868 -22.12 27.42 -11.66
CA ASN A 868 -23.08 27.45 -12.78
C ASN A 868 -22.53 28.21 -13.99
N ALA A 869 -21.75 29.27 -13.79
CA ALA A 869 -21.13 30.02 -14.89
C ALA A 869 -19.92 29.29 -15.50
N CYS A 870 -19.16 28.56 -14.66
CA CYS A 870 -17.91 27.89 -15.02
C CYS A 870 -17.82 26.50 -14.34
N PRO A 871 -18.51 25.46 -14.89
CA PRO A 871 -18.62 24.15 -14.23
C PRO A 871 -17.30 23.40 -14.04
N THR A 872 -16.32 23.63 -14.93
CA THR A 872 -14.99 23.02 -14.92
C THR A 872 -13.93 23.88 -14.21
N ALA A 873 -14.35 24.66 -13.21
CA ALA A 873 -13.50 25.46 -12.35
C ALA A 873 -13.85 25.28 -10.86
N TYR A 874 -12.90 25.54 -9.96
CA TYR A 874 -13.17 25.56 -8.50
C TYR A 874 -13.94 26.81 -8.09
N SER A 875 -15.16 26.65 -7.58
CA SER A 875 -15.99 27.78 -7.11
C SER A 875 -15.82 28.13 -5.63
N TYR A 876 -15.30 27.21 -4.82
CA TYR A 876 -14.93 27.39 -3.42
C TYR A 876 -13.94 26.29 -2.95
N ALA A 877 -13.36 26.45 -1.75
CA ALA A 877 -12.20 25.66 -1.31
C ALA A 877 -12.43 24.14 -1.14
N TYR A 878 -13.68 23.67 -1.11
CA TYR A 878 -14.04 22.24 -1.10
C TYR A 878 -15.06 21.88 -2.19
N ASP A 879 -14.93 22.49 -3.37
CA ASP A 879 -15.71 22.10 -4.55
C ASP A 879 -15.47 20.64 -4.95
N ASP A 880 -16.41 20.09 -5.71
CA ASP A 880 -16.41 18.67 -6.06
C ASP A 880 -15.29 18.29 -7.05
N ALA A 881 -15.05 16.98 -7.18
CA ALA A 881 -13.95 16.43 -7.96
C ALA A 881 -13.99 16.73 -9.47
N SER A 882 -15.07 17.31 -10.01
CA SER A 882 -15.12 17.80 -11.40
C SER A 882 -14.26 19.04 -11.66
N SER A 883 -13.79 19.72 -10.61
CA SER A 883 -12.96 20.93 -10.75
C SER A 883 -11.45 20.66 -10.88
N THR A 884 -10.93 19.51 -10.40
CA THR A 884 -9.54 19.07 -10.69
C THR A 884 -9.50 18.17 -11.91
N CYS A 885 -8.75 18.57 -12.93
CA CYS A 885 -8.35 17.71 -14.03
C CYS A 885 -7.02 17.00 -13.72
N THR A 886 -6.78 15.83 -14.33
CA THR A 886 -5.47 15.18 -14.25
C THR A 886 -5.06 14.60 -15.60
N CYS A 887 -3.78 14.67 -15.92
CA CYS A 887 -3.20 14.15 -17.16
C CYS A 887 -1.74 13.74 -16.88
N THR A 888 -1.13 12.94 -17.74
CA THR A 888 0.23 12.44 -17.57
C THR A 888 0.99 12.64 -18.87
N GLY A 889 2.17 13.25 -18.79
CA GLY A 889 3.05 13.43 -19.94
C GLY A 889 2.47 14.33 -21.04
N ALA A 890 1.66 15.31 -20.65
CA ALA A 890 1.17 16.37 -21.53
C ALA A 890 2.01 17.64 -21.40
N ASP A 891 2.04 18.42 -22.49
CA ASP A 891 2.29 19.85 -22.42
C ASP A 891 0.95 20.59 -22.20
N TYR A 892 0.96 21.87 -21.85
CA TYR A 892 -0.27 22.59 -21.51
C TYR A 892 -0.38 23.94 -22.22
N LEU A 893 -1.50 24.14 -22.93
CA LEU A 893 -1.92 25.44 -23.44
C LEU A 893 -2.82 26.14 -22.41
N ILE A 894 -2.34 27.26 -21.88
CA ILE A 894 -3.08 28.16 -21.00
C ILE A 894 -3.51 29.36 -21.85
N THR A 895 -4.82 29.56 -22.00
CA THR A 895 -5.39 30.62 -22.82
C THR A 895 -6.14 31.63 -21.95
N PHE A 896 -5.76 32.91 -22.06
CA PHE A 896 -6.53 34.03 -21.53
C PHE A 896 -7.57 34.50 -22.55
N CYS A 897 -8.81 34.76 -22.11
CA CYS A 897 -9.99 35.04 -22.92
C CYS A 897 -10.24 34.05 -24.09
N PRO A 898 -10.36 32.72 -23.83
CA PRO A 898 -10.42 31.68 -24.87
C PRO A 898 -11.62 31.74 -25.83
N ASN A 899 -12.61 32.61 -25.58
CA ASN A 899 -13.74 32.87 -26.47
C ASN A 899 -13.65 34.25 -27.18
N GLY A 900 -12.51 34.97 -27.06
CA GLY A 900 -12.36 36.35 -27.52
C GLY A 900 -13.12 37.40 -26.69
N SER A 901 -13.99 36.97 -25.78
CA SER A 901 -14.67 37.82 -24.80
C SER A 901 -13.73 38.16 -23.64
N GLY A 902 -13.14 39.35 -23.68
CA GLY A 902 -12.33 39.95 -22.61
C GLY A 902 -12.94 41.25 -22.10
#